data_AF-A0A182P4P9-F1
#
_entry.id   AF-A0A182P4P9-F1
#
_cell.length_a   1.000
_cell.length_b   1.000
_cell.length_c   1.000
_cell.angle_alpha   90.00
_cell.angle_beta   90.00
_cell.angle_gamma   90.00
#
_symmetry.space_group_name_H-M   'P 1'
#
loop_
_entity.id
_entity.type
_entity.pdbx_description
1 polymer ?
#
loop_
_entity_poly.entity_id
_entity_poly.type
_entity_poly.pdbx_seq_one_letter_code
_entity_poly.pdbx_strand_id
1 'polypeptide(L)'
;MSLNRELSEDSAFAAGRNSWNRHYHNSVVQPLLTDLYQITMAYAYWKSGKIDDQAVFDLFFRTNPFQGEFTIFAGLEECLKFLDSFHYSETDIEYLKHALPQGIEDEFFEYLSHLTAKDVTLYAIEEGSVAFPRVPLIKVAGPLIIVQLLETTLLTLVNYASLMATNAARYRMVAGKHIHLLEFGLRRAQGPDGGLSASKYSYIGGFDGTSNVLAGKLFNIPVKGTHAHAYITSFTGIDELKTRVLPHKEDGTTRDLLELAMEHRAALASVLDVSTDESSEGELAAMVSFAIAFPDGFMALVDTYDVKSDKLLGEVADELCEPADSVVCDSLCSGRLHDQDGNDSVHPPSTILPEIPEEECNGCCAEDDDAQTQCTLHAESEQQEDGEQVEEESSAQDEPDPEESCPPPSITVEDENDAVTPAEEFELPAVKESDENGNEDIEDQNIRSTTEEKEEVDDLTALESANPVPEDTEEEVEEEVGGEDENFRCANCEALNTMIHHLKSVGKSFRSGLLNFCAVALALNDQGYRAIGIRIDSGDLAYLSCLARETFERIAERFKLPWFSKLTIVASNDINEETILSLNEQGHKIDCFGIGTHLVTCQRQPALGCVYKMVEINNQPRIKLSQDVGKVTMPGSKNVFRLYGADGHALIDLLQRVDENPPEVGQKVLCRHPFQESKRAYVIPTQVEPLYRVYWTEGRVAQVLPSLEEVRERVQASLRTLRQDHKRTLNPTPYKVAVSDNLYNFIHELWLQNAPIGELS
;
A
#
# COMPACT_ATOMS: atom_id res chain seq x y z
N MET A 1 -21.43 -26.63 -22.58
CA MET A 1 -20.57 -27.80 -22.85
C MET A 1 -19.26 -27.62 -22.11
N SER A 2 -18.87 -28.63 -21.35
CA SER A 2 -17.58 -28.78 -20.68
C SER A 2 -16.44 -28.84 -21.71
N LEU A 3 -15.61 -27.80 -21.75
CA LEU A 3 -14.36 -27.77 -22.51
C LEU A 3 -13.20 -28.04 -21.57
N ASN A 4 -12.99 -29.32 -21.25
CA ASN A 4 -11.70 -29.80 -20.79
C ASN A 4 -10.78 -29.81 -22.01
N ARG A 5 -9.93 -28.78 -22.13
CA ARG A 5 -8.74 -28.86 -22.98
C ARG A 5 -7.71 -29.64 -22.16
N GLU A 6 -7.41 -30.86 -22.56
CA GLU A 6 -6.22 -31.58 -22.08
C GLU A 6 -4.99 -30.73 -22.43
N LEU A 7 -4.45 -30.06 -21.42
CA LEU A 7 -3.18 -29.34 -21.51
C LEU A 7 -2.06 -30.37 -21.34
N SER A 8 -1.22 -30.50 -22.37
CA SER A 8 0.03 -31.26 -22.29
C SER A 8 0.93 -30.69 -21.18
N GLU A 9 1.55 -31.58 -20.41
CA GLU A 9 2.35 -31.26 -19.22
C GLU A 9 3.58 -30.36 -19.50
N ASP A 10 3.97 -30.18 -20.76
CA ASP A 10 5.18 -29.45 -21.18
C ASP A 10 4.97 -27.98 -21.62
N SER A 11 3.78 -27.39 -21.42
CA SER A 11 3.61 -25.95 -21.70
C SER A 11 4.05 -25.10 -20.51
N ALA A 12 4.72 -23.98 -20.76
CA ALA A 12 5.07 -22.98 -19.74
C ALA A 12 3.87 -22.48 -18.90
N PHE A 13 2.63 -22.76 -19.32
CA PHE A 13 1.40 -22.54 -18.56
C PHE A 13 1.15 -23.58 -17.45
N ALA A 14 1.66 -24.81 -17.59
CA ALA A 14 1.58 -25.84 -16.54
C ALA A 14 2.61 -25.64 -15.41
N ALA A 15 3.67 -24.86 -15.66
CA ALA A 15 4.72 -24.54 -14.71
C ALA A 15 4.25 -23.65 -13.53
N GLY A 16 3.06 -23.05 -13.60
CA GLY A 16 2.45 -22.28 -12.52
C GLY A 16 2.03 -23.10 -11.28
N ARG A 17 2.28 -24.42 -11.26
CA ARG A 17 2.02 -25.28 -10.10
C ARG A 17 3.22 -25.44 -9.15
N ASN A 18 4.42 -25.02 -9.56
CA ASN A 18 5.61 -25.02 -8.72
C ASN A 18 6.03 -23.56 -8.47
N SER A 19 5.85 -23.12 -7.23
CA SER A 19 6.07 -21.76 -6.69
C SER A 19 7.48 -21.18 -6.84
N TRP A 20 8.49 -22.01 -7.14
CA TRP A 20 9.85 -21.54 -7.36
C TRP A 20 10.15 -21.46 -8.85
N ASN A 21 9.56 -20.46 -9.52
CA ASN A 21 9.88 -20.19 -10.92
C ASN A 21 11.17 -19.39 -11.00
N ARG A 22 12.31 -20.09 -11.09
CA ARG A 22 13.64 -19.49 -11.26
C ARG A 22 13.75 -18.61 -12.52
N HIS A 23 12.81 -18.72 -13.45
CA HIS A 23 12.83 -17.95 -14.70
C HIS A 23 12.25 -16.54 -14.58
N TYR A 24 11.52 -16.21 -13.52
CA TYR A 24 11.06 -14.83 -13.29
C TYR A 24 11.92 -14.15 -12.23
N HIS A 25 12.88 -13.36 -12.70
CA HIS A 25 13.73 -12.49 -11.90
C HIS A 25 13.36 -11.04 -12.17
N ASN A 26 13.07 -10.27 -11.12
CA ASN A 26 12.89 -8.82 -11.25
C ASN A 26 14.26 -8.19 -11.53
N SER A 27 14.48 -7.73 -12.76
CA SER A 27 15.77 -7.21 -13.21
C SER A 27 16.24 -5.96 -12.47
N VAL A 28 15.36 -5.28 -11.72
CA VAL A 28 15.74 -4.13 -10.88
C VAL A 28 16.35 -4.58 -9.55
N VAL A 29 16.08 -5.81 -9.11
CA VAL A 29 16.53 -6.35 -7.82
C VAL A 29 17.91 -6.99 -7.97
N GLN A 30 18.94 -6.18 -7.75
CA GLN A 30 20.35 -6.56 -7.89
C GLN A 30 21.21 -5.89 -6.80
N PRO A 31 22.50 -6.24 -6.64
CA PRO A 31 23.33 -5.70 -5.55
C PRO A 31 23.52 -4.16 -5.57
N LEU A 32 23.37 -3.51 -6.73
CA LEU A 32 23.36 -2.05 -6.84
C LEU A 32 22.04 -1.39 -6.42
N LEU A 33 20.98 -2.16 -6.12
CA LEU A 33 19.77 -1.66 -5.46
C LEU A 33 20.06 -1.43 -3.96
N THR A 34 20.94 -0.47 -3.71
CA THR A 34 21.51 -0.14 -2.41
C THR A 34 21.92 1.31 -2.38
N ASP A 35 22.12 1.85 -1.20
CA ASP A 35 22.63 3.22 -1.05
C ASP A 35 24.17 3.23 -1.16
N LEU A 36 24.74 4.31 -1.70
CA LEU A 36 26.20 4.44 -1.85
C LEU A 36 26.96 4.21 -0.53
N TYR A 37 26.39 4.64 0.60
CA TYR A 37 27.02 4.48 1.90
C TYR A 37 27.17 3.01 2.33
N GLN A 38 26.38 2.08 1.78
CA GLN A 38 26.54 0.65 2.03
C GLN A 38 27.85 0.13 1.43
N ILE A 39 28.19 0.60 0.22
CA ILE A 39 29.45 0.24 -0.46
C ILE A 39 30.64 0.88 0.25
N THR A 40 30.55 2.15 0.68
CA THR A 40 31.65 2.79 1.41
C THR A 40 31.87 2.18 2.79
N MET A 41 30.80 1.73 3.48
CA MET A 41 30.94 0.95 4.71
C MET A 41 31.56 -0.43 4.46
N ALA A 42 31.17 -1.11 3.38
CA ALA A 42 31.78 -2.38 2.98
C ALA A 42 33.30 -2.21 2.74
N TYR A 43 33.70 -1.15 2.04
CA TYR A 43 35.11 -0.79 1.88
C TYR A 43 35.79 -0.52 3.23
N ALA A 44 35.17 0.27 4.11
CA ALA A 44 35.74 0.56 5.43
C ALA A 44 35.94 -0.71 6.27
N TYR A 45 35.01 -1.67 6.22
CA TYR A 45 35.15 -2.97 6.87
C TYR A 45 36.26 -3.81 6.25
N TRP A 46 36.32 -3.88 4.93
CA TRP A 46 37.37 -4.58 4.20
C TRP A 46 38.75 -4.02 4.55
N LYS A 47 38.89 -2.69 4.50
CA LYS A 47 40.12 -1.96 4.83
C LYS A 47 40.55 -2.14 6.28
N SER A 48 39.58 -2.30 7.18
CA SER A 48 39.83 -2.55 8.61
C SER A 48 40.11 -4.02 8.94
N GLY A 49 40.20 -4.91 7.92
CA GLY A 49 40.45 -6.33 8.12
C GLY A 49 39.27 -7.12 8.72
N LYS A 50 38.04 -6.63 8.56
CA LYS A 50 36.82 -7.26 9.12
C LYS A 50 36.12 -8.23 8.17
N ILE A 51 36.85 -8.77 7.19
CA ILE A 51 36.30 -9.68 6.18
C ILE A 51 35.79 -11.00 6.78
N ASP A 52 36.39 -11.45 7.88
CA ASP A 52 36.08 -12.72 8.55
C ASP A 52 35.05 -12.56 9.68
N ASP A 53 34.70 -11.32 10.05
CA ASP A 53 33.74 -11.04 11.12
C ASP A 53 32.37 -11.64 10.77
N GLN A 54 31.76 -12.33 11.72
CA GLN A 54 30.42 -12.90 11.58
C GLN A 54 29.41 -12.01 12.28
N ALA A 55 28.30 -11.68 11.63
CA ALA A 55 27.27 -10.82 12.19
C ALA A 55 25.87 -11.41 12.07
N VAL A 56 24.99 -10.99 12.97
CA VAL A 56 23.55 -11.31 12.94
C VAL A 56 22.76 -10.01 12.91
N PHE A 57 21.82 -9.91 11.97
CA PHE A 57 20.92 -8.78 11.81
C PHE A 57 19.46 -9.23 11.88
N ASP A 58 18.63 -8.41 12.51
CA ASP A 58 17.18 -8.57 12.59
C ASP A 58 16.49 -7.51 11.72
N LEU A 59 15.55 -7.96 10.87
CA LEU A 59 14.63 -7.12 10.12
C LEU A 59 13.25 -7.17 10.80
N PHE A 60 12.79 -6.04 11.34
CA PHE A 60 11.50 -5.92 12.03
C PHE A 60 10.89 -4.54 11.82
N PHE A 61 9.63 -4.31 12.22
CA PHE A 61 9.01 -2.98 12.23
C PHE A 61 8.61 -2.56 13.64
N ARG A 62 8.39 -1.26 13.86
CA ARG A 62 8.16 -0.70 15.21
C ARG A 62 6.69 -0.46 15.56
N THR A 63 5.84 -0.32 14.56
CA THR A 63 4.42 0.00 14.71
C THR A 63 3.63 -0.69 13.60
N ASN A 64 2.47 -1.24 13.93
CA ASN A 64 1.57 -1.76 12.90
C ASN A 64 1.09 -0.61 11.99
N PRO A 65 0.87 -0.87 10.69
CA PRO A 65 0.42 0.16 9.77
C PRO A 65 -1.08 0.45 9.93
N PHE A 66 -1.52 1.58 9.39
CA PHE A 66 -2.94 1.97 9.28
C PHE A 66 -3.68 2.07 10.62
N GLN A 67 -2.94 2.33 11.71
CA GLN A 67 -3.47 2.31 13.08
C GLN A 67 -4.15 0.98 13.45
N GLY A 68 -3.75 -0.12 12.77
CA GLY A 68 -4.19 -1.47 13.09
C GLY A 68 -3.33 -2.14 14.15
N GLU A 69 -3.62 -3.40 14.46
CA GLU A 69 -2.86 -4.19 15.46
C GLU A 69 -2.24 -5.47 14.90
N PHE A 70 -2.20 -5.62 13.58
CA PHE A 70 -1.48 -6.70 12.91
C PHE A 70 -0.86 -6.22 11.60
N THR A 71 0.16 -6.95 11.16
CA THR A 71 0.77 -6.84 9.83
C THR A 71 0.83 -8.22 9.21
N ILE A 72 0.57 -8.36 7.91
CA ILE A 72 0.82 -9.60 7.17
C ILE A 72 2.24 -9.56 6.62
N PHE A 73 3.06 -10.53 7.00
CA PHE A 73 4.42 -10.62 6.45
C PHE A 73 4.40 -11.12 5.01
N ALA A 74 5.05 -10.38 4.12
CA ALA A 74 5.26 -10.75 2.73
C ALA A 74 6.59 -10.17 2.18
N GLY A 75 7.03 -10.70 1.05
CA GLY A 75 8.27 -10.32 0.34
C GLY A 75 9.38 -11.37 0.39
N LEU A 76 9.18 -12.48 1.13
CA LEU A 76 10.22 -13.49 1.36
C LEU A 76 10.67 -14.16 0.06
N GLU A 77 9.75 -14.52 -0.83
CA GLU A 77 10.09 -15.14 -2.11
C GLU A 77 11.10 -14.28 -2.92
N GLU A 78 10.87 -12.97 -3.01
CA GLU A 78 11.74 -12.06 -3.76
C GLU A 78 13.10 -11.88 -3.05
N CYS A 79 13.11 -11.87 -1.71
CA CYS A 79 14.37 -11.89 -0.95
C CYS A 79 15.21 -13.13 -1.27
N LEU A 80 14.59 -14.30 -1.36
CA LEU A 80 15.30 -15.55 -1.65
C LEU A 80 15.81 -15.61 -3.10
N LYS A 81 15.05 -15.07 -4.06
CA LYS A 81 15.51 -14.91 -5.44
C LYS A 81 16.72 -13.97 -5.53
N PHE A 82 16.69 -12.87 -4.78
CA PHE A 82 17.81 -11.94 -4.70
C PHE A 82 19.07 -12.60 -4.13
N LEU A 83 18.95 -13.43 -3.09
CA LEU A 83 20.09 -14.18 -2.55
C LEU A 83 20.63 -15.20 -3.56
N ASP A 84 19.77 -15.88 -4.32
CA ASP A 84 20.17 -16.85 -5.36
C ASP A 84 20.95 -16.20 -6.50
N SER A 85 20.63 -14.95 -6.84
CA SER A 85 21.28 -14.20 -7.91
C SER A 85 22.28 -13.14 -7.40
N PHE A 86 22.62 -13.13 -6.11
CA PHE A 86 23.47 -12.08 -5.53
C PHE A 86 24.90 -12.18 -6.05
N HIS A 87 25.26 -11.30 -6.97
CA HIS A 87 26.59 -11.17 -7.56
C HIS A 87 26.72 -9.81 -8.26
N TYR A 88 27.87 -9.16 -8.15
CA TYR A 88 28.19 -7.94 -8.89
C TYR A 88 28.70 -8.28 -10.29
N SER A 89 28.01 -7.81 -11.32
CA SER A 89 28.47 -7.96 -12.70
C SER A 89 29.73 -7.13 -12.99
N GLU A 90 30.43 -7.45 -14.08
CA GLU A 90 31.59 -6.67 -14.54
C GLU A 90 31.24 -5.19 -14.72
N THR A 91 30.06 -4.89 -15.28
CA THR A 91 29.57 -3.53 -15.47
C THR A 91 29.26 -2.83 -14.15
N ASP A 92 28.80 -3.55 -13.12
CA ASP A 92 28.56 -2.98 -11.80
C ASP A 92 29.89 -2.57 -11.15
N ILE A 93 30.90 -3.44 -11.26
CA ILE A 93 32.24 -3.15 -10.73
C ILE A 93 32.87 -1.95 -11.44
N GLU A 94 32.77 -1.89 -12.77
CA GLU A 94 33.24 -0.74 -13.54
C GLU A 94 32.54 0.55 -13.10
N TYR A 95 31.22 0.53 -12.94
CA TYR A 95 30.48 1.67 -12.41
C TYR A 95 30.95 2.08 -11.02
N LEU A 96 31.13 1.14 -10.09
CA LEU A 96 31.58 1.44 -8.73
C LEU A 96 32.99 2.03 -8.70
N LYS A 97 33.90 1.62 -9.59
CA LYS A 97 35.23 2.25 -9.74
C LYS A 97 35.15 3.73 -10.11
N HIS A 98 34.15 4.10 -10.92
CA HIS A 98 33.91 5.49 -11.30
C HIS A 98 33.14 6.28 -10.23
N ALA A 99 32.20 5.64 -9.52
CA ALA A 99 31.31 6.31 -8.57
C ALA A 99 31.96 6.55 -7.19
N LEU A 100 32.92 5.71 -6.78
CA LEU A 100 33.62 5.85 -5.52
C LEU A 100 34.78 6.87 -5.61
N PRO A 101 35.23 7.45 -4.48
CA PRO A 101 36.37 8.36 -4.47
C PRO A 101 37.64 7.75 -5.08
N GLN A 102 38.49 8.59 -5.65
CA GLN A 102 39.81 8.16 -6.10
C GLN A 102 40.65 7.65 -4.91
N GLY A 103 41.45 6.61 -5.14
CA GLY A 103 42.34 6.02 -4.13
C GLY A 103 41.78 4.80 -3.37
N ILE A 104 40.60 4.28 -3.76
CA ILE A 104 40.15 2.96 -3.33
C ILE A 104 41.01 1.88 -4.01
N GLU A 105 41.44 0.88 -3.24
CA GLU A 105 42.27 -0.21 -3.75
C GLU A 105 41.53 -1.12 -4.74
N ASP A 106 42.21 -1.53 -5.82
CA ASP A 106 41.66 -2.45 -6.84
C ASP A 106 41.26 -3.81 -6.25
N GLU A 107 41.97 -4.25 -5.22
CA GLU A 107 41.71 -5.49 -4.47
C GLU A 107 40.35 -5.49 -3.78
N PHE A 108 39.79 -4.31 -3.42
CA PHE A 108 38.43 -4.23 -2.90
C PHE A 108 37.39 -4.51 -3.99
N PHE A 109 37.62 -4.03 -5.22
CA PHE A 109 36.73 -4.29 -6.35
C PHE A 109 36.81 -5.76 -6.79
N GLU A 110 38.01 -6.36 -6.74
CA GLU A 110 38.18 -7.80 -6.90
C GLU A 110 37.46 -8.58 -5.79
N TYR A 111 37.51 -8.11 -4.54
CA TYR A 111 36.75 -8.72 -3.46
C TYR A 111 35.24 -8.67 -3.73
N LEU A 112 34.70 -7.51 -4.14
CA LEU A 112 33.28 -7.33 -4.47
C LEU A 112 32.81 -8.28 -5.59
N SER A 113 33.61 -8.44 -6.65
CA SER A 113 33.23 -9.28 -7.80
C SER A 113 33.07 -10.77 -7.45
N HIS A 114 33.75 -11.23 -6.39
CA HIS A 114 33.68 -12.60 -5.91
C HIS A 114 32.61 -12.83 -4.82
N LEU A 115 31.92 -11.78 -4.36
CA LEU A 115 30.89 -11.93 -3.33
C LEU A 115 29.70 -12.75 -3.82
N THR A 116 29.24 -13.65 -2.97
CA THR A 116 28.02 -14.45 -3.16
C THR A 116 27.27 -14.55 -1.83
N ALA A 117 25.98 -14.87 -1.86
CA ALA A 117 25.21 -15.12 -0.63
C ALA A 117 25.42 -16.54 -0.04
N LYS A 118 26.45 -17.27 -0.44
CA LYS A 118 26.62 -18.69 -0.08
C LYS A 118 26.77 -18.94 1.41
N ASP A 119 27.54 -18.09 2.08
CA ASP A 119 27.84 -18.20 3.51
C ASP A 119 26.82 -17.45 4.40
N VAL A 120 25.71 -17.02 3.81
CA VAL A 120 24.59 -16.42 4.53
C VAL A 120 23.61 -17.50 4.97
N THR A 121 23.05 -17.34 6.16
CA THR A 121 21.88 -18.09 6.64
C THR A 121 20.73 -17.12 6.91
N LEU A 122 19.58 -17.36 6.29
CA LEU A 122 18.37 -16.56 6.48
C LEU A 122 17.30 -17.40 7.19
N TYR A 123 16.85 -16.89 8.33
CA TYR A 123 15.67 -17.37 9.05
C TYR A 123 14.53 -16.40 8.81
N ALA A 124 13.31 -16.90 8.63
CA ALA A 124 12.14 -16.04 8.51
C ALA A 124 10.92 -16.68 9.17
N ILE A 125 9.97 -15.84 9.54
CA ILE A 125 8.60 -16.29 9.77
C ILE A 125 7.96 -16.70 8.42
N GLU A 126 6.96 -17.57 8.43
CA GLU A 126 6.34 -17.99 7.17
C GLU A 126 5.62 -16.82 6.50
N GLU A 127 5.86 -16.60 5.21
CA GLU A 127 5.16 -15.61 4.40
C GLU A 127 3.65 -15.85 4.38
N GLY A 128 2.86 -14.79 4.57
CA GLY A 128 1.42 -14.83 4.79
C GLY A 128 1.01 -14.91 6.27
N SER A 129 1.96 -15.01 7.20
CA SER A 129 1.64 -15.02 8.63
C SER A 129 1.39 -13.62 9.18
N VAL A 130 0.51 -13.51 10.18
CA VAL A 130 0.38 -12.30 11.00
C VAL A 130 1.65 -12.11 11.83
N ALA A 131 2.17 -10.90 11.79
CA ALA A 131 3.38 -10.46 12.45
C ALA A 131 3.11 -9.20 13.26
N PHE A 132 3.97 -8.96 14.26
CA PHE A 132 3.78 -7.89 15.23
C PHE A 132 5.05 -7.06 15.41
N PRO A 133 4.90 -5.80 15.87
CA PRO A 133 6.03 -4.92 16.08
C PRO A 133 7.11 -5.55 16.95
N ARG A 134 8.38 -5.29 16.61
CA ARG A 134 9.59 -5.75 17.32
C ARG A 134 9.86 -7.25 17.26
N VAL A 135 8.95 -8.06 16.74
CA VAL A 135 9.27 -9.43 16.36
C VAL A 135 10.01 -9.38 15.03
N PRO A 136 11.26 -9.91 14.93
CA PRO A 136 11.93 -9.96 13.66
C PRO A 136 11.17 -10.87 12.68
N LEU A 137 10.95 -10.33 11.48
CA LEU A 137 10.35 -11.01 10.35
C LEU A 137 11.38 -11.93 9.69
N ILE A 138 12.59 -11.38 9.55
CA ILE A 138 13.76 -12.04 8.97
C ILE A 138 14.95 -11.83 9.92
N LYS A 139 15.71 -12.89 10.15
CA LYS A 139 17.02 -12.86 10.80
C LYS A 139 18.07 -13.36 9.81
N VAL A 140 19.10 -12.55 9.57
CA VAL A 140 20.18 -12.83 8.62
C VAL A 140 21.48 -12.99 9.39
N ALA A 141 22.20 -14.09 9.16
CA ALA A 141 23.49 -14.38 9.80
C ALA A 141 24.54 -14.75 8.75
N GLY A 142 25.79 -14.30 8.91
CA GLY A 142 26.89 -14.61 8.00
C GLY A 142 28.01 -13.57 8.04
N PRO A 143 28.91 -13.55 7.04
CA PRO A 143 30.01 -12.59 6.95
C PRO A 143 29.49 -11.15 6.96
N LEU A 144 30.08 -10.31 7.83
CA LEU A 144 29.64 -8.94 8.15
C LEU A 144 29.34 -8.10 6.91
N ILE A 145 30.29 -8.07 5.96
CA ILE A 145 30.18 -7.23 4.77
C ILE A 145 28.98 -7.67 3.91
N ILE A 146 28.81 -8.97 3.72
CA ILE A 146 27.73 -9.52 2.89
C ILE A 146 26.38 -9.19 3.54
N VAL A 147 26.20 -9.53 4.81
CA VAL A 147 24.90 -9.32 5.48
C VAL A 147 24.57 -7.85 5.70
N GLN A 148 25.57 -6.95 5.69
CA GLN A 148 25.37 -5.50 5.66
C GLN A 148 24.88 -5.02 4.29
N LEU A 149 25.49 -5.50 3.20
CA LEU A 149 25.11 -5.13 1.82
C LEU A 149 23.67 -5.53 1.46
N LEU A 150 23.11 -6.53 2.14
CA LEU A 150 21.72 -6.98 1.94
C LEU A 150 20.67 -6.02 2.54
N GLU A 151 21.06 -5.09 3.44
CA GLU A 151 20.13 -4.27 4.22
C GLU A 151 19.10 -3.53 3.35
N THR A 152 19.57 -2.68 2.43
CA THR A 152 18.69 -1.79 1.66
C THR A 152 17.73 -2.58 0.76
N THR A 153 18.21 -3.62 0.08
CA THR A 153 17.40 -4.44 -0.80
C THR A 153 16.34 -5.24 -0.03
N LEU A 154 16.72 -5.91 1.07
CA LEU A 154 15.77 -6.67 1.89
C LEU A 154 14.69 -5.75 2.51
N LEU A 155 15.08 -4.56 2.98
CA LEU A 155 14.13 -3.57 3.47
C LEU A 155 13.14 -3.14 2.38
N THR A 156 13.61 -2.93 1.16
CA THR A 156 12.77 -2.54 0.02
C THR A 156 11.74 -3.62 -0.31
N LEU A 157 12.19 -4.88 -0.40
CA LEU A 157 11.35 -6.03 -0.76
C LEU A 157 10.29 -6.35 0.32
N VAL A 158 10.66 -6.23 1.61
CA VAL A 158 9.75 -6.58 2.71
C VAL A 158 8.79 -5.45 3.08
N ASN A 159 9.24 -4.19 3.08
CA ASN A 159 8.40 -3.05 3.49
C ASN A 159 7.14 -2.96 2.63
N TYR A 160 7.31 -2.89 1.30
CA TYR A 160 6.20 -2.66 0.39
C TYR A 160 5.26 -3.88 0.34
N ALA A 161 5.84 -5.08 0.24
CA ALA A 161 5.08 -6.32 0.18
C ALA A 161 4.19 -6.52 1.41
N SER A 162 4.77 -6.38 2.61
CA SER A 162 4.03 -6.57 3.87
C SER A 162 2.97 -5.47 4.07
N LEU A 163 3.28 -4.22 3.70
CA LEU A 163 2.32 -3.11 3.75
C LEU A 163 1.12 -3.37 2.83
N MET A 164 1.37 -3.74 1.57
CA MET A 164 0.34 -4.02 0.56
C MET A 164 -0.53 -5.20 0.97
N ALA A 165 0.06 -6.32 1.40
CA ALA A 165 -0.69 -7.49 1.86
C ALA A 165 -1.56 -7.16 3.07
N THR A 166 -1.06 -6.33 3.99
CA THR A 166 -1.83 -5.86 5.15
C THR A 166 -2.98 -4.96 4.73
N ASN A 167 -2.75 -4.00 3.83
CA ASN A 167 -3.79 -3.10 3.33
C ASN A 167 -4.91 -3.92 2.67
N ALA A 168 -4.55 -4.83 1.76
CA ALA A 168 -5.51 -5.70 1.08
C ALA A 168 -6.31 -6.60 2.04
N ALA A 169 -5.68 -7.13 3.09
CA ALA A 169 -6.37 -7.90 4.12
C ALA A 169 -7.42 -7.06 4.87
N ARG A 170 -7.12 -5.79 5.15
CA ARG A 170 -8.08 -4.88 5.78
C ARG A 170 -9.28 -4.59 4.89
N TYR A 171 -9.07 -4.32 3.60
CA TYR A 171 -10.14 -4.20 2.60
C TYR A 171 -11.03 -5.45 2.56
N ARG A 172 -10.42 -6.65 2.53
CA ARG A 172 -11.16 -7.92 2.59
C ARG A 172 -12.00 -8.02 3.87
N MET A 173 -11.48 -7.59 5.02
CA MET A 173 -12.21 -7.64 6.28
C MET A 173 -13.44 -6.73 6.29
N VAL A 174 -13.36 -5.52 5.73
CA VAL A 174 -14.51 -4.59 5.69
C VAL A 174 -15.50 -4.92 4.57
N ALA A 175 -15.04 -5.44 3.43
CA ALA A 175 -15.92 -5.86 2.33
C ALA A 175 -16.65 -7.19 2.61
N GLY A 176 -16.12 -8.00 3.54
CA GLY A 176 -16.65 -9.33 3.82
C GLY A 176 -16.27 -10.37 2.77
N LYS A 177 -16.78 -11.60 2.93
CA LYS A 177 -16.39 -12.76 2.11
C LYS A 177 -17.16 -12.91 0.82
N HIS A 178 -18.31 -12.24 0.70
CA HIS A 178 -19.25 -12.44 -0.40
C HIS A 178 -19.11 -11.41 -1.52
N ILE A 179 -18.46 -10.27 -1.25
CA ILE A 179 -18.17 -9.24 -2.23
C ILE A 179 -16.84 -9.57 -2.92
N HIS A 180 -16.81 -9.45 -4.23
CA HIS A 180 -15.57 -9.59 -4.98
C HIS A 180 -14.70 -8.33 -4.88
N LEU A 181 -13.39 -8.52 -4.73
CA LEU A 181 -12.42 -7.42 -4.69
C LEU A 181 -11.45 -7.53 -5.87
N LEU A 182 -11.37 -6.48 -6.68
CA LEU A 182 -10.48 -6.40 -7.83
C LEU A 182 -9.49 -5.23 -7.67
N GLU A 183 -8.21 -5.50 -7.93
CA GLU A 183 -7.14 -4.50 -7.90
C GLU A 183 -7.04 -3.80 -9.28
N PHE A 184 -7.40 -2.52 -9.33
CA PHE A 184 -7.47 -1.66 -10.53
C PHE A 184 -6.49 -0.48 -10.50
N GLY A 185 -5.45 -0.57 -9.67
CA GLY A 185 -4.55 0.52 -9.36
C GLY A 185 -3.29 0.61 -10.21
N LEU A 186 -2.99 -0.33 -11.10
CA LEU A 186 -1.77 -0.34 -11.93
C LEU A 186 -1.36 1.05 -12.46
N ARG A 187 -2.32 1.82 -12.99
CA ARG A 187 -2.09 3.16 -13.57
C ARG A 187 -1.65 4.26 -12.57
N ARG A 188 -1.74 4.00 -11.27
CA ARG A 188 -1.35 4.90 -10.17
C ARG A 188 -0.28 4.28 -9.25
N ALA A 189 0.15 3.05 -9.54
CA ALA A 189 1.16 2.38 -8.75
C ALA A 189 2.53 3.08 -8.88
N GLN A 190 3.35 2.96 -7.84
CA GLN A 190 4.59 3.72 -7.71
C GLN A 190 5.77 3.00 -8.36
N GLY A 191 6.27 3.55 -9.46
CA GLY A 191 7.45 3.03 -10.17
C GLY A 191 7.14 1.81 -11.07
N PRO A 192 8.17 1.31 -11.79
CA PRO A 192 7.99 0.26 -12.81
C PRO A 192 7.57 -1.10 -12.23
N ASP A 193 8.05 -1.45 -11.03
CA ASP A 193 7.66 -2.69 -10.35
C ASP A 193 6.43 -2.53 -9.44
N GLY A 194 6.13 -1.31 -8.98
CA GLY A 194 5.09 -1.08 -7.99
C GLY A 194 3.73 -1.61 -8.41
N GLY A 195 3.39 -1.55 -9.70
CA GLY A 195 2.14 -2.12 -10.21
C GLY A 195 2.08 -3.64 -10.17
N LEU A 196 3.20 -4.32 -10.46
CA LEU A 196 3.26 -5.77 -10.48
C LEU A 196 3.27 -6.34 -9.05
N SER A 197 4.11 -5.76 -8.19
CA SER A 197 4.17 -6.08 -6.77
C SER A 197 2.82 -5.78 -6.08
N ALA A 198 2.17 -4.65 -6.38
CA ALA A 198 0.85 -4.34 -5.84
C ALA A 198 -0.17 -5.43 -6.15
N SER A 199 -0.25 -5.89 -7.41
CA SER A 199 -1.20 -6.93 -7.80
C SER A 199 -0.93 -8.25 -7.07
N LYS A 200 0.35 -8.67 -6.98
CA LYS A 200 0.77 -9.90 -6.28
C LYS A 200 0.36 -9.89 -4.81
N TYR A 201 0.74 -8.84 -4.09
CA TYR A 201 0.51 -8.77 -2.65
C TYR A 201 -0.94 -8.41 -2.29
N SER A 202 -1.68 -7.73 -3.19
CA SER A 202 -3.13 -7.55 -3.03
C SER A 202 -3.88 -8.87 -3.11
N TYR A 203 -3.50 -9.73 -4.06
CA TYR A 203 -4.08 -11.08 -4.20
C TYR A 203 -3.82 -11.94 -2.95
N ILE A 204 -2.57 -11.97 -2.47
CA ILE A 204 -2.20 -12.63 -1.20
C ILE A 204 -3.04 -12.10 -0.03
N GLY A 205 -3.17 -10.78 0.08
CA GLY A 205 -3.93 -10.15 1.17
C GLY A 205 -5.43 -10.47 1.15
N GLY A 206 -5.99 -10.86 0.00
CA GLY A 206 -7.35 -11.39 -0.10
C GLY A 206 -8.19 -10.85 -1.25
N PHE A 207 -7.60 -10.11 -2.20
CA PHE A 207 -8.29 -9.72 -3.44
C PHE A 207 -8.48 -10.91 -4.37
N ASP A 208 -9.53 -10.89 -5.18
CA ASP A 208 -9.95 -12.01 -6.02
C ASP A 208 -9.37 -11.96 -7.44
N GLY A 209 -8.87 -10.80 -7.86
CA GLY A 209 -8.26 -10.62 -9.17
C GLY A 209 -7.65 -9.24 -9.35
N THR A 210 -7.08 -9.02 -10.53
CA THR A 210 -6.42 -7.77 -10.91
C THR A 210 -6.76 -7.38 -12.35
N SER A 211 -6.63 -6.09 -12.66
CA SER A 211 -6.59 -5.60 -14.05
C SER A 211 -5.22 -5.76 -14.71
N ASN A 212 -4.17 -6.04 -13.93
CA ASN A 212 -2.80 -6.14 -14.41
C ASN A 212 -2.56 -7.45 -15.18
N VAL A 213 -2.54 -7.35 -16.50
CA VAL A 213 -2.35 -8.49 -17.40
C VAL A 213 -1.00 -9.18 -17.19
N LEU A 214 0.06 -8.41 -16.89
CA LEU A 214 1.39 -8.97 -16.63
C LEU A 214 1.41 -9.78 -15.33
N ALA A 215 0.74 -9.29 -14.28
CA ALA A 215 0.57 -10.05 -13.03
C ALA A 215 -0.18 -11.37 -13.28
N GLY A 216 -1.23 -11.35 -14.10
CA GLY A 216 -1.94 -12.56 -14.52
C GLY A 216 -1.05 -13.56 -15.24
N LYS A 217 -0.20 -13.10 -16.17
CA LYS A 217 0.76 -13.95 -16.90
C LYS A 217 1.80 -14.58 -15.97
N LEU A 218 2.36 -13.81 -15.05
CA LEU A 218 3.51 -14.23 -14.24
C LEU A 218 3.11 -15.04 -13.01
N PHE A 219 2.00 -14.67 -12.37
CA PHE A 219 1.60 -15.22 -11.07
C PHE A 219 0.30 -16.02 -11.15
N ASN A 220 -0.28 -16.18 -12.34
CA ASN A 220 -1.55 -16.87 -12.57
C ASN A 220 -2.71 -16.27 -11.74
N ILE A 221 -2.66 -14.96 -11.49
CA ILE A 221 -3.73 -14.22 -10.81
C ILE A 221 -4.89 -14.02 -11.79
N PRO A 222 -6.15 -14.24 -11.38
CA PRO A 222 -7.30 -13.99 -12.24
C PRO A 222 -7.33 -12.55 -12.75
N VAL A 223 -7.31 -12.38 -14.08
CA VAL A 223 -7.40 -11.08 -14.73
C VAL A 223 -8.85 -10.73 -15.02
N LYS A 224 -9.27 -9.52 -14.62
CA LYS A 224 -10.61 -8.99 -14.85
C LYS A 224 -10.53 -7.54 -15.32
N GLY A 225 -11.43 -7.18 -16.23
CA GLY A 225 -11.54 -5.83 -16.76
C GLY A 225 -12.83 -5.65 -17.56
N THR A 226 -13.20 -4.39 -17.75
CA THR A 226 -14.30 -3.95 -18.63
C THR A 226 -13.71 -3.07 -19.73
N HIS A 227 -14.56 -2.34 -20.45
CA HIS A 227 -14.11 -1.16 -21.22
C HIS A 227 -13.99 0.09 -20.34
N ALA A 228 -13.32 1.12 -20.86
CA ALA A 228 -13.10 2.41 -20.21
C ALA A 228 -13.98 3.51 -20.85
N HIS A 229 -14.03 4.69 -20.23
CA HIS A 229 -14.73 5.87 -20.76
C HIS A 229 -14.30 6.22 -22.18
N ALA A 230 -12.99 6.16 -22.47
CA ALA A 230 -12.46 6.46 -23.80
C ALA A 230 -13.09 5.61 -24.92
N TYR A 231 -13.50 4.38 -24.60
CA TYR A 231 -14.20 3.51 -25.56
C TYR A 231 -15.64 3.95 -25.79
N ILE A 232 -16.35 4.44 -24.76
CA ILE A 232 -17.71 4.96 -24.93
C ILE A 232 -17.66 6.27 -25.72
N THR A 233 -16.76 7.18 -25.33
CA THR A 233 -16.65 8.53 -25.93
C THR A 233 -16.11 8.50 -27.36
N SER A 234 -15.58 7.38 -27.86
CA SER A 234 -15.16 7.26 -29.26
C SER A 234 -16.32 7.09 -30.23
N PHE A 235 -17.55 6.91 -29.74
CA PHE A 235 -18.74 6.76 -30.58
C PHE A 235 -19.62 8.01 -30.51
N THR A 236 -19.86 8.67 -31.65
CA THR A 236 -20.76 9.84 -31.70
C THR A 236 -22.22 9.50 -32.07
N GLY A 237 -22.48 8.26 -32.49
CA GLY A 237 -23.81 7.78 -32.80
C GLY A 237 -23.83 6.40 -33.44
N ILE A 238 -25.04 5.87 -33.64
CA ILE A 238 -25.26 4.51 -34.17
C ILE A 238 -24.78 4.32 -35.62
N ASP A 239 -24.64 5.41 -36.39
CA ASP A 239 -24.17 5.36 -37.78
C ASP A 239 -22.71 4.89 -37.91
N GLU A 240 -21.91 5.02 -36.84
CA GLU A 240 -20.51 4.59 -36.83
C GLU A 240 -20.34 3.07 -36.68
N LEU A 241 -21.42 2.34 -36.34
CA LEU A 241 -21.40 0.88 -36.23
C LEU A 241 -21.26 0.21 -37.59
N LYS A 242 -20.02 -0.19 -37.92
CA LYS A 242 -19.70 -0.96 -39.13
C LYS A 242 -20.15 -2.42 -39.04
N THR A 243 -20.01 -3.04 -37.88
CA THR A 243 -20.46 -4.41 -37.63
C THR A 243 -21.67 -4.35 -36.72
N ARG A 244 -22.80 -4.88 -37.19
CA ARG A 244 -24.06 -4.89 -36.45
C ARG A 244 -24.61 -6.29 -36.23
N VAL A 245 -24.03 -7.28 -36.89
CA VAL A 245 -24.53 -8.64 -36.92
C VAL A 245 -23.92 -9.50 -35.82
N LEU A 246 -24.75 -10.27 -35.12
CA LEU A 246 -24.30 -11.28 -34.15
C LEU A 246 -24.96 -12.63 -34.48
N PRO A 247 -24.20 -13.74 -34.60
CA PRO A 247 -24.76 -15.07 -34.76
C PRO A 247 -25.29 -15.59 -33.44
N HIS A 248 -26.50 -16.14 -33.45
CA HIS A 248 -27.10 -16.81 -32.31
C HIS A 248 -26.24 -17.98 -31.84
N LYS A 249 -26.09 -18.12 -30.52
CA LYS A 249 -25.13 -19.05 -29.90
C LYS A 249 -25.33 -20.52 -30.26
N GLU A 250 -26.57 -20.94 -30.46
CA GLU A 250 -26.93 -22.35 -30.70
C GLU A 250 -27.10 -22.70 -32.19
N ASP A 251 -27.92 -21.96 -32.94
CA ASP A 251 -28.27 -22.27 -34.33
C ASP A 251 -27.44 -21.49 -35.38
N GLY A 252 -26.60 -20.54 -34.95
CA GLY A 252 -25.75 -19.74 -35.82
C GLY A 252 -26.51 -18.72 -36.68
N THR A 253 -27.81 -18.53 -36.47
CA THR A 253 -28.59 -17.56 -37.23
C THR A 253 -28.15 -16.14 -36.89
N THR A 254 -27.86 -15.35 -37.93
CA THR A 254 -27.33 -14.00 -37.75
C THR A 254 -28.45 -12.97 -37.76
N ARG A 255 -28.48 -12.09 -36.76
CA ARG A 255 -29.40 -10.95 -36.71
C ARG A 255 -28.65 -9.66 -36.41
N ASP A 256 -29.25 -8.54 -36.79
CA ASP A 256 -28.75 -7.20 -36.43
C ASP A 256 -29.02 -6.95 -34.94
N LEU A 257 -27.95 -6.86 -34.15
CA LEU A 257 -28.01 -6.65 -32.72
C LEU A 257 -28.42 -5.21 -32.37
N LEU A 258 -28.10 -4.23 -33.22
CA LEU A 258 -28.51 -2.84 -33.02
C LEU A 258 -30.03 -2.72 -33.17
N GLU A 259 -30.60 -3.32 -34.22
CA GLU A 259 -32.06 -3.32 -34.42
C GLU A 259 -32.79 -3.95 -33.23
N LEU A 260 -32.33 -5.13 -32.77
CA LEU A 260 -32.88 -5.78 -31.58
C LEU A 260 -32.74 -4.92 -30.32
N ALA A 261 -31.59 -4.27 -30.13
CA ALA A 261 -31.38 -3.38 -28.99
C ALA A 261 -32.32 -2.16 -29.06
N MET A 262 -32.55 -1.58 -30.23
CA MET A 262 -33.49 -0.46 -30.39
C MET A 262 -34.94 -0.88 -30.10
N GLU A 263 -35.36 -2.07 -30.54
CA GLU A 263 -36.67 -2.64 -30.21
C GLU A 263 -36.85 -2.80 -28.69
N HIS A 264 -35.86 -3.39 -28.01
CA HIS A 264 -35.90 -3.55 -26.55
C HIS A 264 -35.83 -2.21 -25.82
N ARG A 265 -35.04 -1.25 -26.30
CA ARG A 265 -34.95 0.10 -25.74
C ARG A 265 -36.31 0.79 -25.76
N ALA A 266 -37.04 0.71 -26.87
CA ALA A 266 -38.40 1.26 -26.98
C ALA A 266 -39.38 0.56 -26.01
N ALA A 267 -39.29 -0.76 -25.87
CA ALA A 267 -40.12 -1.52 -24.94
C ALA A 267 -39.82 -1.16 -23.46
N LEU A 268 -38.56 -0.91 -23.13
CA LEU A 268 -38.09 -0.60 -21.78
C LEU A 268 -38.34 0.85 -21.35
N ALA A 269 -38.44 1.80 -22.28
CA ALA A 269 -38.66 3.21 -21.97
C ALA A 269 -39.88 3.44 -21.06
N SER A 270 -40.99 2.75 -21.36
CA SER A 270 -42.21 2.78 -20.54
C SER A 270 -42.06 2.12 -19.17
N VAL A 271 -41.13 1.17 -19.03
CA VAL A 271 -40.87 0.45 -17.78
C VAL A 271 -40.00 1.31 -16.87
N LEU A 272 -39.01 2.00 -17.41
CA LEU A 272 -38.04 2.76 -16.62
C LEU A 272 -38.43 4.22 -16.37
N ASP A 273 -39.55 4.68 -16.97
CA ASP A 273 -39.99 6.08 -16.91
C ASP A 273 -38.89 7.04 -17.41
N VAL A 274 -38.31 6.68 -18.57
CA VAL A 274 -37.22 7.40 -19.24
C VAL A 274 -37.60 7.57 -20.69
N SER A 275 -37.49 8.79 -21.22
CA SER A 275 -37.70 9.03 -22.65
C SER A 275 -36.56 8.43 -23.46
N THR A 276 -36.87 7.77 -24.57
CA THR A 276 -35.86 7.29 -25.52
C THR A 276 -35.04 8.44 -26.13
N ASP A 277 -35.60 9.65 -26.18
CA ASP A 277 -34.94 10.85 -26.73
C ASP A 277 -33.91 11.43 -25.75
N GLU A 278 -33.98 11.05 -24.47
CA GLU A 278 -33.02 11.45 -23.44
C GLU A 278 -31.82 10.49 -23.37
N SER A 279 -31.83 9.35 -24.08
CA SER A 279 -30.73 8.37 -24.04
C SER A 279 -29.69 8.59 -25.14
N SER A 280 -28.42 8.47 -24.79
CA SER A 280 -27.31 8.72 -25.71
C SER A 280 -27.22 7.62 -26.77
N GLU A 281 -27.21 8.02 -28.05
CA GLU A 281 -27.00 7.12 -29.18
C GLU A 281 -25.54 6.63 -29.28
N GLY A 282 -24.58 7.48 -28.93
CA GLY A 282 -23.16 7.10 -28.88
C GLY A 282 -22.89 6.01 -27.84
N GLU A 283 -23.50 6.14 -26.66
CA GLU A 283 -23.44 5.10 -25.63
C GLU A 283 -24.04 3.78 -26.09
N LEU A 284 -25.23 3.81 -26.71
CA LEU A 284 -25.86 2.62 -27.26
C LEU A 284 -24.95 1.96 -28.32
N ALA A 285 -24.39 2.76 -29.22
CA ALA A 285 -23.48 2.29 -30.26
C ALA A 285 -22.26 1.59 -29.65
N ALA A 286 -21.61 2.22 -28.66
CA ALA A 286 -20.48 1.64 -27.95
C ALA A 286 -20.84 0.31 -27.28
N MET A 287 -21.98 0.24 -26.59
CA MET A 287 -22.44 -0.98 -25.90
C MET A 287 -22.75 -2.12 -26.89
N VAL A 288 -23.43 -1.83 -27.99
CA VAL A 288 -23.70 -2.82 -29.06
C VAL A 288 -22.39 -3.31 -29.67
N SER A 289 -21.47 -2.40 -29.99
CA SER A 289 -20.14 -2.73 -30.53
C SER A 289 -19.39 -3.68 -29.58
N PHE A 290 -19.35 -3.35 -28.28
CA PHE A 290 -18.67 -4.17 -27.29
C PHE A 290 -19.35 -5.54 -27.10
N ALA A 291 -20.68 -5.58 -27.10
CA ALA A 291 -21.46 -6.81 -27.01
C ALA A 291 -21.23 -7.73 -28.20
N ILE A 292 -21.08 -7.20 -29.42
CA ILE A 292 -20.74 -7.99 -30.61
C ILE A 292 -19.34 -8.60 -30.48
N ALA A 293 -18.37 -7.83 -29.97
CA ALA A 293 -17.00 -8.28 -29.79
C ALA A 293 -16.87 -9.33 -28.66
N PHE A 294 -17.63 -9.18 -27.58
CA PHE A 294 -17.55 -10.01 -26.38
C PHE A 294 -18.93 -10.45 -25.87
N PRO A 295 -19.67 -11.28 -26.61
CA PRO A 295 -21.08 -11.57 -26.31
C PRO A 295 -21.26 -12.39 -25.02
N ASP A 296 -20.29 -13.25 -24.67
CA ASP A 296 -20.26 -13.98 -23.38
C ASP A 296 -19.60 -13.17 -22.24
N GLY A 297 -19.01 -12.02 -22.57
CA GLY A 297 -18.19 -11.19 -21.69
C GLY A 297 -18.77 -9.81 -21.39
N PHE A 298 -20.02 -9.54 -21.79
CA PHE A 298 -20.57 -8.19 -21.83
C PHE A 298 -20.79 -7.62 -20.42
N MET A 299 -19.89 -6.73 -20.00
CA MET A 299 -20.02 -5.89 -18.81
C MET A 299 -19.87 -4.43 -19.21
N ALA A 300 -20.91 -3.64 -19.02
CA ALA A 300 -20.96 -2.26 -19.49
C ALA A 300 -20.55 -1.27 -18.40
N LEU A 301 -19.73 -0.27 -18.75
CA LEU A 301 -19.56 0.92 -17.92
C LEU A 301 -20.82 1.80 -18.06
N VAL A 302 -21.49 2.05 -16.95
CA VAL A 302 -22.64 2.94 -16.84
C VAL A 302 -22.24 4.08 -15.90
N ASP A 303 -22.16 5.28 -16.45
CA ASP A 303 -21.67 6.45 -15.72
C ASP A 303 -22.79 7.47 -15.48
N THR A 304 -22.51 8.49 -14.67
CA THR A 304 -23.44 9.59 -14.36
C THR A 304 -23.19 10.86 -15.18
N TYR A 305 -22.21 10.82 -16.07
CA TYR A 305 -21.91 11.90 -17.01
C TYR A 305 -22.52 11.63 -18.38
N ASP A 306 -23.21 12.63 -18.93
CA ASP A 306 -23.77 12.57 -20.27
C ASP A 306 -22.70 12.92 -21.30
N VAL A 307 -22.32 11.96 -22.16
CA VAL A 307 -21.44 12.23 -23.30
C VAL A 307 -22.31 12.62 -24.48
N LYS A 308 -22.76 13.88 -24.49
CA LYS A 308 -23.37 14.47 -25.69
C LYS A 308 -22.27 15.02 -26.58
N SER A 309 -22.05 14.40 -27.73
CA SER A 309 -21.34 15.04 -28.83
C SER A 309 -22.23 16.18 -29.34
N ASP A 310 -21.72 17.41 -29.34
CA ASP A 310 -22.40 18.58 -29.90
C ASP A 310 -22.59 18.39 -31.42
N LYS A 311 -23.69 17.74 -31.82
CA LYS A 311 -24.17 17.71 -33.22
C LYS A 311 -24.96 18.97 -33.58
N LEU A 312 -25.00 19.98 -32.70
CA LEU A 312 -25.76 21.22 -32.89
C LEU A 312 -24.93 22.44 -33.35
N LEU A 313 -23.65 22.26 -33.67
CA LEU A 313 -22.87 23.29 -34.37
C LEU A 313 -22.70 22.93 -35.85
N GLY A 314 -23.84 22.90 -36.55
CA GLY A 314 -23.90 22.94 -38.00
C GLY A 314 -23.98 24.38 -38.48
N GLU A 315 -23.00 24.77 -39.29
CA GLU A 315 -23.05 25.88 -40.27
C GLU A 315 -23.37 27.30 -39.75
N VAL A 316 -22.33 28.01 -39.29
CA VAL A 316 -22.18 29.44 -39.63
C VAL A 316 -20.72 29.67 -40.05
N ALA A 317 -20.49 29.61 -41.35
CA ALA A 317 -19.38 30.32 -41.96
C ALA A 317 -19.76 31.80 -42.10
N ASP A 318 -18.75 32.67 -41.96
CA ASP A 318 -18.76 34.13 -42.16
C ASP A 318 -19.30 35.01 -41.01
N GLU A 319 -18.38 35.48 -40.15
CA GLU A 319 -17.97 36.90 -40.01
C GLU A 319 -17.24 37.09 -38.67
N LEU A 320 -15.90 37.12 -38.72
CA LEU A 320 -15.07 37.54 -37.59
C LEU A 320 -15.13 39.06 -37.47
N CYS A 321 -15.79 39.54 -36.43
CA CYS A 321 -15.57 40.88 -35.87
C CYS A 321 -15.12 40.70 -34.41
N GLU A 322 -13.86 41.03 -34.12
CA GLU A 322 -13.37 41.13 -32.74
C GLU A 322 -14.13 42.24 -31.98
N PRO A 323 -14.32 42.10 -30.67
CA PRO A 323 -13.42 42.85 -29.79
C PRO A 323 -13.04 42.16 -28.46
N ALA A 324 -11.79 42.45 -28.09
CA ALA A 324 -11.21 42.82 -26.80
C ALA A 324 -11.76 42.28 -25.45
N ASP A 325 -10.77 41.95 -24.61
CA ASP A 325 -10.80 41.70 -23.16
C ASP A 325 -11.17 40.29 -22.69
N SER A 326 -10.15 39.42 -22.64
CA SER A 326 -10.12 38.32 -21.68
C SER A 326 -8.89 38.43 -20.78
N VAL A 327 -9.17 38.77 -19.52
CA VAL A 327 -8.25 38.78 -18.39
C VAL A 327 -7.97 37.33 -17.99
N VAL A 328 -6.69 36.96 -18.01
CA VAL A 328 -6.18 35.73 -17.40
C VAL A 328 -6.27 35.88 -15.89
N CYS A 329 -6.99 34.98 -15.22
CA CYS A 329 -6.97 34.84 -13.77
C CYS A 329 -6.41 33.45 -13.40
N ASP A 330 -5.10 33.42 -13.21
CA ASP A 330 -4.45 32.48 -12.31
C ASP A 330 -4.84 32.81 -10.86
N SER A 331 -5.35 31.83 -10.12
CA SER A 331 -5.30 31.88 -8.66
C SER A 331 -5.10 30.49 -8.07
N LEU A 332 -3.82 30.16 -7.91
CA LEU A 332 -3.34 29.17 -6.97
C LEU A 332 -3.54 29.67 -5.53
N CYS A 333 -4.06 28.79 -4.70
CA CYS A 333 -4.19 28.95 -3.26
C CYS A 333 -2.86 29.34 -2.60
N SER A 334 -2.85 30.45 -1.86
CA SER A 334 -1.88 30.72 -0.81
C SER A 334 -2.60 30.73 0.54
N GLY A 335 -2.38 29.66 1.32
CA GLY A 335 -2.60 29.63 2.75
C GLY A 335 -1.32 30.09 3.47
N ARG A 336 -1.49 31.15 4.26
CA ARG A 336 -0.52 31.95 5.02
C ARG A 336 0.42 31.14 5.93
N LEU A 337 1.66 31.63 6.04
CA LEU A 337 2.38 31.75 7.31
C LEU A 337 3.07 33.13 7.39
N HIS A 338 2.67 33.88 8.42
CA HIS A 338 3.37 34.99 9.10
C HIS A 338 4.80 34.57 9.51
N ASP A 339 5.80 35.39 9.82
CA ASP A 339 6.04 36.84 9.90
C ASP A 339 7.58 37.00 10.10
N GLN A 340 8.06 38.23 9.98
CA GLN A 340 9.32 38.80 10.54
C GLN A 340 10.56 38.94 9.63
N ASP A 341 10.68 40.19 9.18
CA ASP A 341 11.80 41.12 9.36
C ASP A 341 13.09 40.98 8.53
N GLY A 342 13.40 42.07 7.80
CA GLY A 342 14.81 42.47 7.61
C GLY A 342 15.22 42.98 6.22
N ASN A 343 14.74 44.16 5.84
CA ASN A 343 15.45 45.25 5.14
C ASN A 343 16.56 44.96 4.08
N ASP A 344 16.28 45.41 2.85
CA ASP A 344 17.14 46.07 1.85
C ASP A 344 18.62 45.67 1.68
N SER A 345 19.01 45.24 0.46
CA SER A 345 19.79 46.09 -0.49
C SER A 345 20.44 45.33 -1.68
N VAL A 346 20.21 45.89 -2.89
CA VAL A 346 21.18 46.09 -4.00
C VAL A 346 21.59 44.88 -4.91
N HIS A 347 20.94 44.84 -6.09
CA HIS A 347 21.47 44.76 -7.48
C HIS A 347 22.49 43.68 -7.97
N PRO A 348 22.54 43.40 -9.31
CA PRO A 348 22.46 42.06 -9.90
C PRO A 348 23.79 41.54 -10.49
N PRO A 349 23.78 40.36 -11.13
CA PRO A 349 24.50 40.26 -12.39
C PRO A 349 23.75 39.53 -13.51
N SER A 350 24.03 39.99 -14.74
CA SER A 350 24.05 39.23 -15.98
C SER A 350 24.72 37.85 -15.77
N THR A 351 24.46 36.79 -16.53
CA THR A 351 24.86 36.64 -17.93
C THR A 351 24.27 35.34 -18.49
N ILE A 352 24.06 35.37 -19.80
CA ILE A 352 23.44 34.42 -20.74
C ILE A 352 24.15 33.05 -20.79
N LEU A 353 23.36 31.98 -20.95
CA LEU A 353 23.77 30.63 -21.40
C LEU A 353 23.29 30.40 -22.85
N PRO A 354 24.02 29.64 -23.70
CA PRO A 354 23.68 29.48 -25.11
C PRO A 354 22.76 28.28 -25.41
N GLU A 355 21.90 28.45 -26.40
CA GLU A 355 21.01 27.47 -27.02
C GLU A 355 21.74 26.55 -28.02
N ILE A 356 21.30 25.30 -28.14
CA ILE A 356 21.69 24.32 -29.17
C ILE A 356 20.42 23.99 -29.99
N PRO A 357 20.45 24.00 -31.34
CA PRO A 357 19.26 23.86 -32.17
C PRO A 357 18.92 22.42 -32.58
N GLU A 358 17.63 22.19 -32.80
CA GLU A 358 16.99 21.01 -33.40
C GLU A 358 16.87 21.13 -34.92
N GLU A 359 17.08 20.02 -35.65
CA GLU A 359 16.53 19.61 -36.97
C GLU A 359 17.33 18.35 -37.40
N GLU A 360 16.83 17.21 -37.89
CA GLU A 360 15.74 16.90 -38.82
C GLU A 360 15.17 15.49 -38.57
N CYS A 361 13.88 15.33 -38.87
CA CYS A 361 13.14 14.09 -38.91
C CYS A 361 13.15 13.52 -40.34
N ASN A 362 13.45 12.22 -40.52
CA ASN A 362 12.97 11.48 -41.70
C ASN A 362 12.99 9.94 -41.50
N GLY A 363 11.80 9.35 -41.48
CA GLY A 363 11.44 8.21 -42.34
C GLY A 363 12.00 6.82 -42.02
N CYS A 364 11.16 5.98 -41.41
CA CYS A 364 11.27 4.52 -41.45
C CYS A 364 11.14 3.97 -42.88
N CYS A 365 11.93 2.94 -43.25
CA CYS A 365 11.52 1.78 -44.04
C CYS A 365 12.65 0.74 -44.17
N ALA A 366 12.22 -0.53 -44.12
CA ALA A 366 12.78 -1.73 -44.75
C ALA A 366 13.77 -2.63 -43.98
N GLU A 367 13.39 -3.90 -44.06
CA GLU A 367 13.96 -5.15 -43.55
C GLU A 367 15.20 -5.61 -44.36
N ASP A 368 15.92 -6.58 -43.78
CA ASP A 368 16.59 -7.75 -44.43
C ASP A 368 18.09 -7.96 -44.10
N ASP A 369 18.30 -9.12 -43.45
CA ASP A 369 19.28 -10.19 -43.67
C ASP A 369 20.82 -9.99 -43.69
N ASP A 370 21.45 -10.80 -42.82
CA ASP A 370 22.62 -11.67 -43.03
C ASP A 370 23.71 -11.26 -44.05
N ALA A 371 24.95 -11.10 -43.56
CA ALA A 371 26.05 -12.01 -43.90
C ALA A 371 27.40 -11.59 -43.27
N GLN A 372 28.12 -12.63 -42.84
CA GLN A 372 29.56 -12.68 -42.57
C GLN A 372 30.40 -12.02 -43.69
N THR A 373 31.58 -11.47 -43.37
CA THR A 373 32.91 -12.04 -43.70
C THR A 373 34.04 -11.09 -43.27
N GLN A 374 35.09 -11.65 -42.66
CA GLN A 374 36.40 -11.03 -42.41
C GLN A 374 37.11 -10.61 -43.71
N CYS A 375 37.98 -9.58 -43.68
CA CYS A 375 39.42 -9.76 -43.91
C CYS A 375 40.22 -8.46 -43.77
N THR A 376 41.40 -8.64 -43.18
CA THR A 376 42.58 -7.78 -43.04
C THR A 376 43.14 -7.22 -44.36
N LEU A 377 43.90 -6.10 -44.30
CA LEU A 377 45.36 -6.04 -44.64
C LEU A 377 45.94 -4.59 -44.70
N HIS A 378 47.22 -4.51 -44.25
CA HIS A 378 48.33 -3.57 -44.57
C HIS A 378 48.19 -2.07 -44.22
N ALA A 379 49.02 -1.43 -43.38
CA ALA A 379 50.50 -1.34 -43.21
C ALA A 379 51.21 -0.42 -44.22
N GLU A 380 51.85 0.65 -43.70
CA GLU A 380 53.07 1.39 -44.15
C GLU A 380 53.12 2.70 -43.32
N SER A 381 53.97 2.86 -42.30
CA SER A 381 55.42 3.21 -42.27
C SER A 381 55.74 4.66 -42.66
N GLU A 382 56.37 5.43 -41.75
CA GLU A 382 57.61 6.23 -41.93
C GLU A 382 57.94 7.00 -40.62
N GLN A 383 59.09 6.67 -39.98
CA GLN A 383 60.33 7.49 -39.81
C GLN A 383 60.19 8.63 -38.76
N GLN A 384 60.79 8.60 -37.56
CA GLN A 384 62.17 8.42 -37.08
C GLN A 384 63.08 9.66 -37.26
N GLU A 385 63.54 10.22 -36.14
CA GLU A 385 64.89 10.78 -35.82
C GLU A 385 64.78 11.50 -34.45
N ASP A 386 65.43 10.98 -33.39
CA ASP A 386 66.79 11.29 -32.88
C ASP A 386 66.85 12.68 -32.22
N GLY A 387 67.30 12.91 -30.98
CA GLY A 387 68.46 12.46 -30.18
C GLY A 387 68.72 13.63 -29.20
N GLU A 388 68.98 13.45 -27.90
CA GLU A 388 70.27 13.39 -27.19
C GLU A 388 69.90 13.53 -25.68
N GLN A 389 70.31 12.68 -24.72
CA GLN A 389 71.61 12.63 -24.02
C GLN A 389 71.98 14.00 -23.38
N VAL A 390 72.38 14.20 -22.11
CA VAL A 390 73.16 13.44 -21.10
C VAL A 390 73.29 14.42 -19.87
N GLU A 391 73.26 14.05 -18.58
CA GLU A 391 74.36 13.79 -17.60
C GLU A 391 73.79 14.22 -16.21
N GLU A 392 73.70 13.36 -15.19
CA GLU A 392 74.64 13.06 -14.07
C GLU A 392 74.66 14.01 -12.84
N GLU A 393 74.49 13.34 -11.68
CA GLU A 393 75.10 13.54 -10.34
C GLU A 393 75.04 14.88 -9.57
N SER A 394 74.51 14.83 -8.33
CA SER A 394 75.34 14.76 -7.09
C SER A 394 74.62 15.22 -5.82
N SER A 395 75.07 14.65 -4.70
CA SER A 395 74.64 14.77 -3.29
C SER A 395 75.23 15.97 -2.52
N ALA A 396 74.52 16.49 -1.50
CA ALA A 396 75.04 17.00 -0.20
C ALA A 396 73.88 17.63 0.63
N GLN A 397 73.53 17.10 1.82
CA GLN A 397 73.94 17.52 3.19
C GLN A 397 73.47 18.92 3.64
N ASP A 398 72.53 19.00 4.60
CA ASP A 398 72.75 19.39 6.01
C ASP A 398 71.43 19.73 6.78
N GLU A 399 71.38 19.28 8.04
CA GLU A 399 70.49 19.60 9.19
C GLU A 399 70.55 21.11 9.60
N PRO A 400 69.65 21.71 10.43
CA PRO A 400 69.10 21.18 11.70
C PRO A 400 67.64 21.55 12.15
N ASP A 401 67.19 20.81 13.18
CA ASP A 401 66.08 20.96 14.17
C ASP A 401 66.08 22.29 15.01
N PRO A 402 65.22 22.57 16.04
CA PRO A 402 63.90 22.03 16.49
C PRO A 402 62.87 23.08 17.11
N GLU A 403 61.75 22.58 17.70
CA GLU A 403 60.88 23.12 18.81
C GLU A 403 59.91 24.31 18.51
N GLU A 404 58.68 24.55 19.05
CA GLU A 404 57.81 24.19 20.20
C GLU A 404 56.36 24.71 19.85
N SER A 405 55.21 24.05 20.05
CA SER A 405 54.31 23.87 21.23
C SER A 405 53.23 24.96 21.58
N CYS A 406 51.94 24.53 21.56
CA CYS A 406 50.69 24.93 22.30
C CYS A 406 50.05 26.36 22.21
N PRO A 407 48.77 26.62 22.63
CA PRO A 407 47.50 25.83 22.73
C PRO A 407 46.22 26.59 22.20
N PRO A 408 44.97 26.05 22.27
CA PRO A 408 43.73 26.75 21.87
C PRO A 408 42.98 27.47 23.04
N PRO A 409 42.03 28.38 22.75
CA PRO A 409 41.52 29.36 23.72
C PRO A 409 40.25 28.94 24.49
N SER A 410 40.05 29.59 25.64
CA SER A 410 38.94 29.48 26.61
C SER A 410 38.23 30.84 26.82
N ILE A 411 37.14 30.84 27.63
CA ILE A 411 36.43 31.96 28.37
C ILE A 411 35.10 32.44 27.72
N THR A 412 33.93 32.61 28.38
CA THR A 412 33.48 32.61 29.80
C THR A 412 31.95 32.44 29.96
N VAL A 413 31.53 32.08 31.19
CA VAL A 413 30.20 32.30 31.79
C VAL A 413 30.40 33.18 33.04
N GLU A 414 29.44 34.06 33.37
CA GLU A 414 29.39 34.84 34.62
C GLU A 414 28.22 34.40 35.52
N ASP A 415 28.46 34.49 36.83
CA ASP A 415 27.75 33.96 38.01
C ASP A 415 26.47 34.72 38.44
N GLU A 416 25.68 34.12 39.35
CA GLU A 416 25.45 34.68 40.71
C GLU A 416 24.78 33.69 41.70
N ASN A 417 25.55 33.36 42.75
CA ASN A 417 25.29 33.05 44.18
C ASN A 417 23.88 32.71 44.72
N ASP A 418 23.79 31.67 45.58
CA ASP A 418 23.84 31.89 47.04
C ASP A 418 24.00 30.59 47.86
N ALA A 419 24.67 30.75 49.01
CA ALA A 419 25.20 29.73 49.90
C ALA A 419 24.17 29.15 50.89
N VAL A 420 24.45 27.95 51.44
CA VAL A 420 24.78 27.69 52.87
C VAL A 420 24.87 26.17 53.11
N THR A 421 25.83 25.81 53.96
CA THR A 421 26.45 24.50 54.21
C THR A 421 25.81 23.75 55.41
N PRO A 422 26.39 22.67 55.99
CA PRO A 422 25.88 21.31 55.89
C PRO A 422 25.74 20.63 57.28
N ALA A 423 25.39 19.33 57.31
CA ALA A 423 25.64 18.31 58.36
C ALA A 423 24.41 17.38 58.49
N GLU A 424 24.47 16.11 58.83
CA GLU A 424 25.50 15.09 59.04
C GLU A 424 24.68 13.79 59.12
N GLU A 425 25.14 12.76 58.42
CA GLU A 425 25.49 11.44 58.97
C GLU A 425 24.64 10.73 60.07
N PHE A 426 24.52 9.41 59.86
CA PHE A 426 24.35 8.30 60.82
C PHE A 426 22.98 7.64 61.10
N GLU A 427 22.90 6.40 60.58
CA GLU A 427 22.54 5.12 61.22
C GLU A 427 21.13 4.80 61.73
N LEU A 428 20.72 3.58 61.30
CA LEU A 428 19.58 2.77 61.75
C LEU A 428 19.62 2.47 63.27
N PRO A 429 18.47 2.17 63.87
CA PRO A 429 18.26 0.77 64.26
C PRO A 429 16.82 0.24 64.12
N ALA A 430 16.73 -1.09 64.05
CA ALA A 430 15.53 -1.90 64.09
C ALA A 430 14.73 -1.77 65.40
N VAL A 431 13.42 -2.09 65.37
CA VAL A 431 12.71 -3.03 66.27
C VAL A 431 11.17 -3.01 66.05
N LYS A 432 10.64 -4.22 65.78
CA LYS A 432 9.34 -4.86 66.11
C LYS A 432 7.96 -4.33 65.64
N GLU A 433 7.29 -5.25 64.94
CA GLU A 433 5.90 -5.75 65.10
C GLU A 433 4.78 -4.77 65.55
N SER A 434 3.80 -4.54 64.67
CA SER A 434 2.39 -4.85 64.93
C SER A 434 1.52 -4.65 63.69
N ASP A 435 0.41 -5.38 63.69
CA ASP A 435 -0.59 -5.58 62.65
C ASP A 435 -1.37 -4.33 62.17
N GLU A 436 -2.15 -4.59 61.11
CA GLU A 436 -3.40 -3.91 60.69
C GLU A 436 -3.33 -2.67 59.78
N ASN A 437 -3.77 -2.92 58.54
CA ASN A 437 -4.66 -2.13 57.68
C ASN A 437 -4.89 -0.64 58.01
N GLY A 438 -4.56 0.21 57.04
CA GLY A 438 -5.15 1.54 56.88
C GLY A 438 -4.36 2.42 55.92
N ASN A 439 -4.94 2.73 54.75
CA ASN A 439 -4.58 3.92 54.00
C ASN A 439 -5.85 4.44 53.27
N GLU A 440 -6.66 5.17 54.04
CA GLU A 440 -7.33 6.43 53.65
C GLU A 440 -6.22 7.47 53.42
N ASP A 441 -6.21 8.48 52.54
CA ASP A 441 -7.14 9.17 51.63
C ASP A 441 -6.24 9.86 50.56
N ILE A 442 -6.66 10.29 49.37
CA ILE A 442 -7.54 11.45 49.12
C ILE A 442 -8.09 11.34 47.68
N GLU A 443 -9.41 11.50 47.60
CA GLU A 443 -10.28 11.69 46.44
C GLU A 443 -9.97 13.00 45.68
N ASP A 444 -10.29 13.12 44.40
CA ASP A 444 -11.56 13.70 43.94
C ASP A 444 -11.55 13.67 42.40
N GLN A 445 -12.62 13.60 41.61
CA GLN A 445 -14.09 13.53 41.70
C GLN A 445 -14.52 13.51 40.19
N ASN A 446 -15.67 13.06 39.70
CA ASN A 446 -16.94 12.68 40.28
C ASN A 446 -17.74 11.94 39.17
N ILE A 447 -18.33 10.79 39.49
CA ILE A 447 -19.53 10.26 38.83
C ILE A 447 -20.52 9.95 39.96
N ARG A 448 -21.73 10.50 39.88
CA ARG A 448 -22.84 10.08 40.75
C ARG A 448 -23.63 8.96 40.09
N SER A 449 -23.74 7.88 40.85
CA SER A 449 -24.53 6.67 40.65
C SER A 449 -25.85 6.73 41.42
N THR A 450 -26.69 5.71 41.17
CA THR A 450 -27.54 4.88 42.10
C THR A 450 -28.94 4.67 41.49
N THR A 451 -29.44 3.45 41.16
CA THR A 451 -29.81 2.23 41.96
C THR A 451 -30.75 2.57 43.12
N GLU A 452 -31.87 1.92 43.43
CA GLU A 452 -32.48 0.62 43.12
C GLU A 452 -33.94 0.63 43.68
N GLU A 453 -34.68 -0.47 43.48
CA GLU A 453 -35.88 -0.95 44.23
C GLU A 453 -37.32 -0.82 43.64
N LYS A 454 -37.76 -1.96 43.10
CA LYS A 454 -39.03 -2.73 43.24
C LYS A 454 -40.31 -2.09 43.81
N GLU A 455 -41.43 -2.26 43.08
CA GLU A 455 -42.70 -2.96 43.44
C GLU A 455 -43.76 -2.70 42.33
N GLU A 456 -44.20 -3.75 41.62
CA GLU A 456 -45.56 -4.34 41.61
C GLU A 456 -46.71 -3.54 40.93
N VAL A 457 -47.20 -4.13 39.82
CA VAL A 457 -48.62 -4.35 39.43
C VAL A 457 -49.55 -3.13 39.27
N ASP A 458 -49.97 -2.80 38.04
CA ASP A 458 -51.33 -3.07 37.56
C ASP A 458 -51.58 -2.70 36.08
N ASP A 459 -52.58 -3.37 35.54
CA ASP A 459 -53.07 -3.48 34.18
C ASP A 459 -54.07 -2.35 33.79
N LEU A 460 -54.51 -2.33 32.52
CA LEU A 460 -55.76 -1.76 31.98
C LEU A 460 -55.85 -0.33 31.41
N THR A 461 -55.84 -0.29 30.06
CA THR A 461 -56.89 0.19 29.13
C THR A 461 -57.66 1.53 29.35
N ALA A 462 -57.54 2.40 28.32
CA ALA A 462 -58.61 2.94 27.45
C ALA A 462 -59.50 4.15 27.85
N LEU A 463 -59.79 4.95 26.78
CA LEU A 463 -61.02 5.73 26.44
C LEU A 463 -61.12 7.25 26.70
N GLU A 464 -61.20 7.98 25.57
CA GLU A 464 -62.22 8.96 25.13
C GLU A 464 -62.41 10.37 25.76
N SER A 465 -62.18 11.38 24.89
CA SER A 465 -62.97 12.59 24.56
C SER A 465 -63.44 13.60 25.61
N ALA A 466 -63.07 14.89 25.44
CA ALA A 466 -63.98 16.04 25.17
C ALA A 466 -63.27 17.43 25.33
N ASN A 467 -63.58 18.36 24.40
CA ASN A 467 -63.23 19.80 24.28
C ASN A 467 -63.72 20.69 25.47
N PRO A 468 -63.32 21.99 25.66
CA PRO A 468 -63.23 23.07 24.64
C PRO A 468 -62.21 24.24 24.80
N VAL A 469 -62.31 25.16 23.83
CA VAL A 469 -61.68 26.47 23.50
C VAL A 469 -61.64 27.51 24.65
N PRO A 470 -60.77 28.55 24.59
CA PRO A 470 -61.26 29.92 24.29
C PRO A 470 -60.37 30.78 23.34
N GLU A 471 -61.04 31.75 22.71
CA GLU A 471 -60.60 32.79 21.75
C GLU A 471 -60.02 34.08 22.40
N ASP A 472 -59.09 34.70 21.66
CA ASP A 472 -58.85 36.10 21.26
C ASP A 472 -59.08 37.33 22.18
N THR A 473 -58.09 38.23 22.12
CA THR A 473 -58.29 39.70 21.98
C THR A 473 -57.23 40.30 21.06
N GLU A 474 -57.73 41.05 20.07
CA GLU A 474 -57.03 41.84 19.04
C GLU A 474 -56.51 43.20 19.57
N GLU A 475 -55.49 43.75 18.93
CA GLU A 475 -55.36 45.20 18.73
C GLU A 475 -54.64 45.49 17.38
N GLU A 476 -55.27 46.33 16.56
CA GLU A 476 -54.95 46.70 15.19
C GLU A 476 -53.84 47.77 15.08
N VAL A 477 -53.06 47.75 13.98
CA VAL A 477 -52.56 48.96 13.31
C VAL A 477 -52.51 48.71 11.78
N GLU A 478 -53.15 49.59 11.01
CA GLU A 478 -53.19 49.65 9.53
C GLU A 478 -51.93 50.30 8.90
N GLU A 479 -51.90 50.29 7.55
CA GLU A 479 -50.99 50.94 6.57
C GLU A 479 -49.78 50.08 6.13
N GLU A 480 -49.42 49.92 4.84
CA GLU A 480 -49.77 50.60 3.59
C GLU A 480 -49.39 49.68 2.40
N VAL A 481 -50.02 49.87 1.24
CA VAL A 481 -49.68 49.17 -0.02
C VAL A 481 -48.53 49.91 -0.71
N GLY A 482 -47.38 49.25 -0.85
CA GLY A 482 -46.27 49.67 -1.73
C GLY A 482 -45.49 48.43 -2.17
N GLY A 483 -45.48 48.16 -3.47
CA GLY A 483 -44.77 47.01 -4.02
C GLY A 483 -43.26 47.22 -4.08
N GLU A 484 -42.52 46.14 -3.86
CA GLU A 484 -41.33 45.72 -4.62
C GLU A 484 -40.97 44.29 -4.18
N ASP A 485 -40.73 43.42 -5.16
CA ASP A 485 -40.34 42.02 -5.02
C ASP A 485 -38.99 41.90 -4.30
N GLU A 486 -38.93 41.24 -3.14
CA GLU A 486 -37.68 40.65 -2.66
C GLU A 486 -37.89 39.22 -2.16
N ASN A 487 -37.39 38.30 -2.99
CA ASN A 487 -37.38 36.87 -2.81
C ASN A 487 -36.32 36.51 -1.76
N PHE A 488 -36.70 36.36 -0.48
CA PHE A 488 -35.78 35.90 0.57
C PHE A 488 -35.44 34.41 0.35
N ARG A 489 -34.48 34.15 -0.53
CA ARG A 489 -33.89 32.82 -0.71
C ARG A 489 -32.83 32.59 0.35
N CYS A 490 -33.17 31.76 1.34
CA CYS A 490 -32.21 31.24 2.30
C CYS A 490 -31.13 30.43 1.55
N ALA A 491 -29.84 30.66 1.85
CA ALA A 491 -28.72 29.92 1.28
C ALA A 491 -28.85 28.39 1.46
N ASN A 492 -29.52 27.92 2.52
CA ASN A 492 -29.81 26.50 2.72
C ASN A 492 -30.87 25.96 1.75
N CYS A 493 -31.84 26.78 1.33
CA CYS A 493 -32.85 26.39 0.33
C CYS A 493 -32.27 26.36 -1.08
N GLU A 494 -31.33 27.25 -1.43
CA GLU A 494 -30.62 27.19 -2.71
C GLU A 494 -29.62 26.04 -2.77
N ALA A 495 -28.89 25.75 -1.69
CA ALA A 495 -28.02 24.58 -1.61
C ALA A 495 -28.83 23.28 -1.73
N LEU A 496 -29.98 23.19 -1.04
CA LEU A 496 -30.87 22.03 -1.12
C LEU A 496 -31.51 21.89 -2.51
N ASN A 497 -31.98 22.98 -3.12
CA ASN A 497 -32.51 22.94 -4.49
C ASN A 497 -31.44 22.61 -5.54
N THR A 498 -30.21 23.10 -5.36
CA THR A 498 -29.08 22.76 -6.23
C THR A 498 -28.71 21.29 -6.08
N MET A 499 -28.68 20.77 -4.85
CA MET A 499 -28.46 19.36 -4.57
C MET A 499 -29.57 18.48 -5.16
N ILE A 500 -30.85 18.88 -5.02
CA ILE A 500 -31.99 18.18 -5.63
C ILE A 500 -31.91 18.23 -7.16
N HIS A 501 -31.55 19.37 -7.75
CA HIS A 501 -31.34 19.48 -9.21
C HIS A 501 -30.18 18.62 -9.70
N HIS A 502 -29.08 18.60 -8.97
CA HIS A 502 -27.90 17.79 -9.27
C HIS A 502 -28.21 16.29 -9.15
N LEU A 503 -28.91 15.86 -8.09
CA LEU A 503 -29.37 14.48 -7.93
C LEU A 503 -30.35 14.08 -9.04
N LYS A 504 -31.22 15.00 -9.48
CA LYS A 504 -32.10 14.78 -10.63
C LYS A 504 -31.33 14.68 -11.95
N SER A 505 -30.28 15.48 -12.17
CA SER A 505 -29.48 15.42 -13.40
C SER A 505 -28.55 14.20 -13.45
N VAL A 506 -27.89 13.87 -12.34
CA VAL A 506 -27.08 12.66 -12.14
C VAL A 506 -27.94 11.41 -12.36
N GLY A 507 -29.17 11.42 -11.81
CA GLY A 507 -30.15 10.37 -12.03
C GLY A 507 -30.57 10.21 -13.50
N LYS A 508 -30.61 11.28 -14.30
CA LYS A 508 -30.99 11.22 -15.72
C LYS A 508 -29.91 10.56 -16.60
N SER A 509 -28.64 10.95 -16.45
CA SER A 509 -27.55 10.35 -17.23
C SER A 509 -27.35 8.87 -16.90
N PHE A 510 -27.36 8.51 -15.61
CA PHE A 510 -27.29 7.10 -15.20
C PHE A 510 -28.45 6.27 -15.76
N ARG A 511 -29.66 6.85 -15.79
CA ARG A 511 -30.84 6.22 -16.39
C ARG A 511 -30.69 5.99 -17.91
N SER A 512 -30.01 6.87 -18.64
CA SER A 512 -29.65 6.66 -20.05
C SER A 512 -28.78 5.42 -20.22
N GLY A 513 -27.63 5.38 -19.54
CA GLY A 513 -26.70 4.26 -19.65
C GLY A 513 -27.31 2.93 -19.19
N LEU A 514 -28.13 2.96 -18.12
CA LEU A 514 -28.84 1.78 -17.63
C LEU A 514 -29.90 1.28 -18.61
N LEU A 515 -30.66 2.17 -19.26
CA LEU A 515 -31.63 1.83 -20.31
C LEU A 515 -30.91 1.18 -21.51
N ASN A 516 -29.84 1.82 -22.00
CA ASN A 516 -29.04 1.33 -23.12
C ASN A 516 -28.44 -0.06 -22.81
N PHE A 517 -27.86 -0.24 -21.61
CA PHE A 517 -27.33 -1.53 -21.18
C PHE A 517 -28.41 -2.62 -21.15
N CYS A 518 -29.56 -2.32 -20.53
CA CYS A 518 -30.65 -3.30 -20.42
C CYS A 518 -31.18 -3.72 -21.79
N ALA A 519 -31.29 -2.77 -22.71
CA ALA A 519 -31.70 -3.03 -24.09
C ALA A 519 -30.74 -3.97 -24.82
N VAL A 520 -29.43 -3.72 -24.72
CA VAL A 520 -28.38 -4.58 -25.31
C VAL A 520 -28.34 -5.95 -24.63
N ALA A 521 -28.51 -6.01 -23.31
CA ALA A 521 -28.55 -7.26 -22.56
C ALA A 521 -29.73 -8.17 -22.96
N LEU A 522 -30.91 -7.58 -23.24
CA LEU A 522 -32.05 -8.32 -23.79
C LEU A 522 -31.81 -8.75 -25.24
N ALA A 523 -31.22 -7.90 -26.07
CA ALA A 523 -30.84 -8.26 -27.45
C ALA A 523 -29.84 -9.43 -27.48
N LEU A 524 -28.85 -9.45 -26.58
CA LEU A 524 -27.94 -10.58 -26.39
C LEU A 524 -28.68 -11.85 -25.95
N ASN A 525 -29.65 -11.74 -25.04
CA ASN A 525 -30.48 -12.86 -24.62
C ASN A 525 -31.26 -13.47 -25.78
N ASP A 526 -31.79 -12.64 -26.68
CA ASP A 526 -32.47 -13.12 -27.90
C ASP A 526 -31.53 -13.86 -28.84
N GLN A 527 -30.22 -13.59 -28.78
CA GLN A 527 -29.17 -14.32 -29.49
C GLN A 527 -28.57 -15.50 -28.71
N GLY A 528 -29.14 -15.86 -27.55
CA GLY A 528 -28.68 -16.99 -26.74
C GLY A 528 -27.45 -16.70 -25.88
N TYR A 529 -27.05 -15.44 -25.74
CA TYR A 529 -25.97 -14.99 -24.86
C TYR A 529 -26.52 -14.39 -23.57
N ARG A 530 -25.63 -14.08 -22.61
CA ARG A 530 -26.00 -13.43 -21.35
C ARG A 530 -25.00 -12.35 -21.01
N ALA A 531 -25.52 -11.17 -20.71
CA ALA A 531 -24.75 -10.09 -20.11
C ALA A 531 -24.24 -10.50 -18.71
N ILE A 532 -23.09 -9.97 -18.32
CA ILE A 532 -22.51 -10.16 -16.99
C ILE A 532 -23.06 -9.12 -16.02
N GLY A 533 -23.09 -7.84 -16.40
CA GLY A 533 -23.49 -6.77 -15.49
C GLY A 533 -23.04 -5.38 -15.88
N ILE A 534 -23.04 -4.47 -14.90
CA ILE A 534 -22.62 -3.07 -15.08
C ILE A 534 -21.47 -2.71 -14.14
N ARG A 535 -20.69 -1.70 -14.53
CA ARG A 535 -19.74 -1.00 -13.68
C ARG A 535 -20.20 0.45 -13.49
N ILE A 536 -20.29 0.89 -12.24
CA ILE A 536 -20.59 2.26 -11.82
C ILE A 536 -19.27 2.90 -11.35
N ASP A 537 -18.91 4.07 -11.87
CA ASP A 537 -17.61 4.70 -11.63
C ASP A 537 -17.71 6.16 -11.16
N SER A 538 -18.92 6.65 -10.85
CA SER A 538 -19.15 7.97 -10.27
C SER A 538 -20.53 8.08 -9.61
N GLY A 539 -20.79 9.23 -8.98
CA GLY A 539 -22.04 9.51 -8.28
C GLY A 539 -22.16 8.79 -6.92
N ASP A 540 -23.38 8.80 -6.36
CA ASP A 540 -23.68 8.10 -5.12
C ASP A 540 -23.78 6.59 -5.37
N LEU A 541 -22.69 5.87 -5.10
CA LEU A 541 -22.57 4.44 -5.38
C LEU A 541 -23.62 3.60 -4.63
N ALA A 542 -24.02 3.98 -3.42
CA ALA A 542 -25.05 3.26 -2.66
C ALA A 542 -26.40 3.40 -3.36
N TYR A 543 -26.84 4.63 -3.57
CA TYR A 543 -28.12 4.93 -4.23
C TYR A 543 -28.20 4.32 -5.64
N LEU A 544 -27.15 4.52 -6.45
CA LEU A 544 -27.12 4.05 -7.83
C LEU A 544 -27.10 2.53 -7.93
N SER A 545 -26.41 1.83 -7.02
CA SER A 545 -26.43 0.37 -6.97
C SER A 545 -27.83 -0.18 -6.63
N CYS A 546 -28.54 0.46 -5.70
CA CYS A 546 -29.91 0.10 -5.35
C CYS A 546 -30.86 0.33 -6.54
N LEU A 547 -30.76 1.48 -7.20
CA LEU A 547 -31.55 1.81 -8.40
C LEU A 547 -31.31 0.80 -9.53
N ALA A 548 -30.05 0.43 -9.78
CA ALA A 548 -29.71 -0.57 -10.78
C ALA A 548 -30.29 -1.95 -10.43
N ARG A 549 -30.18 -2.39 -9.18
CA ARG A 549 -30.75 -3.67 -8.73
C ARG A 549 -32.27 -3.71 -8.88
N GLU A 550 -32.97 -2.68 -8.43
CA GLU A 550 -34.43 -2.57 -8.58
C GLU A 550 -34.84 -2.63 -10.05
N THR A 551 -34.10 -1.92 -10.92
CA THR A 551 -34.31 -1.95 -12.37
C THR A 551 -34.16 -3.37 -12.92
N PHE A 552 -33.11 -4.08 -12.53
CA PHE A 552 -32.87 -5.46 -12.95
C PHE A 552 -33.96 -6.41 -12.49
N GLU A 553 -34.48 -6.25 -11.27
CA GLU A 553 -35.58 -7.05 -10.73
C GLU A 553 -36.89 -6.81 -11.50
N ARG A 554 -37.23 -5.55 -11.79
CA ARG A 554 -38.41 -5.18 -12.57
C ARG A 554 -38.37 -5.76 -13.98
N ILE A 555 -37.22 -5.70 -14.64
CA ILE A 555 -37.03 -6.29 -15.98
C ILE A 555 -37.11 -7.82 -15.91
N ALA A 556 -36.47 -8.44 -14.92
CA ALA A 556 -36.51 -9.89 -14.71
C ALA A 556 -37.96 -10.40 -14.58
N GLU A 557 -38.79 -9.69 -13.82
CA GLU A 557 -40.20 -10.04 -13.65
C GLU A 557 -41.00 -9.81 -14.94
N ARG A 558 -40.84 -8.64 -15.57
CA ARG A 558 -41.57 -8.25 -16.79
C ARG A 558 -41.34 -9.20 -17.95
N PHE A 559 -40.09 -9.59 -18.18
CA PHE A 559 -39.68 -10.45 -19.29
C PHE A 559 -39.55 -11.92 -18.89
N LYS A 560 -39.83 -12.27 -17.62
CA LYS A 560 -39.70 -13.63 -17.06
C LYS A 560 -38.29 -14.20 -17.25
N LEU A 561 -37.28 -13.39 -16.96
CA LEU A 561 -35.85 -13.73 -17.05
C LEU A 561 -35.21 -13.67 -15.65
N PRO A 562 -35.30 -14.75 -14.84
CA PRO A 562 -34.82 -14.72 -13.44
C PRO A 562 -33.33 -14.38 -13.31
N TRP A 563 -32.52 -14.72 -14.31
CA TRP A 563 -31.07 -14.44 -14.31
C TRP A 563 -30.76 -12.94 -14.37
N PHE A 564 -31.66 -12.13 -14.95
CA PHE A 564 -31.45 -10.69 -15.12
C PHE A 564 -31.37 -9.97 -13.76
N SER A 565 -32.18 -10.41 -12.79
CA SER A 565 -32.14 -9.89 -11.40
C SER A 565 -30.80 -10.10 -10.69
N LYS A 566 -29.95 -11.01 -11.20
CA LYS A 566 -28.65 -11.39 -10.62
C LYS A 566 -27.46 -10.83 -11.39
N LEU A 567 -27.67 -9.90 -12.32
CA LEU A 567 -26.61 -9.20 -13.02
C LEU A 567 -25.65 -8.54 -12.01
N THR A 568 -24.35 -8.66 -12.25
CA THR A 568 -23.31 -8.16 -11.35
C THR A 568 -23.27 -6.64 -11.37
N ILE A 569 -23.19 -6.02 -10.20
CA ILE A 569 -22.93 -4.58 -10.06
C ILE A 569 -21.51 -4.41 -9.52
N VAL A 570 -20.62 -3.86 -10.35
CA VAL A 570 -19.27 -3.46 -9.96
C VAL A 570 -19.28 -1.97 -9.63
N ALA A 571 -18.64 -1.58 -8.54
CA ALA A 571 -18.38 -0.17 -8.25
C ALA A 571 -16.88 0.10 -8.21
N SER A 572 -16.46 1.22 -8.77
CA SER A 572 -15.11 1.77 -8.69
C SER A 572 -15.19 3.28 -8.43
N ASN A 573 -14.02 3.93 -8.33
CA ASN A 573 -13.80 5.36 -8.03
C ASN A 573 -13.63 5.70 -6.53
N ASP A 574 -12.41 6.10 -6.16
CA ASP A 574 -11.99 6.54 -4.82
C ASP A 574 -12.55 5.72 -3.63
N ILE A 575 -12.64 4.41 -3.84
CA ILE A 575 -13.06 3.45 -2.82
C ILE A 575 -11.91 3.23 -1.85
N ASN A 576 -12.17 3.47 -0.57
CA ASN A 576 -11.28 3.16 0.54
C ASN A 576 -12.02 2.36 1.64
N GLU A 577 -11.33 1.98 2.72
CA GLU A 577 -11.93 1.21 3.83
C GLU A 577 -13.16 1.89 4.44
N GLU A 578 -13.11 3.21 4.64
CA GLU A 578 -14.20 4.01 5.23
C GLU A 578 -15.39 4.10 4.28
N THR A 579 -15.12 4.28 2.98
CA THR A 579 -16.16 4.24 1.94
C THR A 579 -16.91 2.91 1.96
N ILE A 580 -16.21 1.77 2.04
CA ILE A 580 -16.86 0.45 2.09
C ILE A 580 -17.72 0.28 3.34
N LEU A 581 -17.24 0.73 4.50
CA LEU A 581 -18.02 0.69 5.74
C LEU A 581 -19.30 1.52 5.61
N SER A 582 -19.21 2.75 5.08
CA SER A 582 -20.37 3.61 4.83
C SER A 582 -21.35 2.98 3.84
N LEU A 583 -20.86 2.35 2.77
CA LEU A 583 -21.71 1.64 1.81
C LEU A 583 -22.46 0.48 2.46
N ASN A 584 -21.77 -0.31 3.29
CA ASN A 584 -22.37 -1.43 4.04
C ASN A 584 -23.51 -0.96 4.95
N GLU A 585 -23.32 0.16 5.67
CA GLU A 585 -24.35 0.76 6.54
C GLU A 585 -25.58 1.22 5.76
N GLN A 586 -25.40 1.67 4.53
CA GLN A 586 -26.47 2.13 3.63
C GLN A 586 -27.20 0.99 2.91
N GLY A 587 -26.76 -0.27 3.06
CA GLY A 587 -27.43 -1.42 2.47
C GLY A 587 -27.31 -1.50 0.93
N HIS A 588 -26.18 -1.03 0.39
CA HIS A 588 -25.86 -1.04 -1.05
C HIS A 588 -26.05 -2.43 -1.72
N LYS A 589 -26.16 -2.46 -3.06
CA LYS A 589 -26.35 -3.68 -3.87
C LYS A 589 -25.17 -4.03 -4.77
N ILE A 590 -23.96 -3.62 -4.36
CA ILE A 590 -22.72 -3.82 -5.12
C ILE A 590 -22.18 -5.22 -4.83
N ASP A 591 -21.89 -5.97 -5.88
CA ASP A 591 -21.38 -7.35 -5.80
C ASP A 591 -19.84 -7.39 -5.87
N CYS A 592 -19.21 -6.32 -6.39
CA CYS A 592 -17.78 -6.25 -6.61
C CYS A 592 -17.23 -4.82 -6.47
N PHE A 593 -16.12 -4.65 -5.77
CA PHE A 593 -15.38 -3.39 -5.73
C PHE A 593 -14.10 -3.45 -6.57
N GLY A 594 -13.93 -2.48 -7.47
CA GLY A 594 -12.69 -2.20 -8.19
C GLY A 594 -11.93 -1.09 -7.48
N ILE A 595 -10.82 -1.42 -6.82
CA ILE A 595 -10.09 -0.50 -5.95
C ILE A 595 -8.73 -0.18 -6.57
N GLY A 596 -8.47 1.12 -6.73
CA GLY A 596 -7.27 1.63 -7.40
C GLY A 596 -6.29 2.31 -6.43
N THR A 597 -6.23 3.64 -6.49
CA THR A 597 -5.23 4.49 -5.84
C THR A 597 -5.03 4.17 -4.35
N HIS A 598 -6.11 4.18 -3.55
CA HIS A 598 -6.03 3.99 -2.09
C HIS A 598 -5.42 2.65 -1.67
N LEU A 599 -5.53 1.63 -2.52
CA LEU A 599 -4.95 0.32 -2.30
C LEU A 599 -3.45 0.32 -2.67
N VAL A 600 -3.14 0.57 -3.94
CA VAL A 600 -1.79 0.32 -4.49
C VAL A 600 -0.72 1.30 -4.03
N THR A 601 -1.12 2.51 -3.63
CA THR A 601 -0.21 3.51 -3.04
C THR A 601 -0.18 3.44 -1.52
N CYS A 602 -1.03 2.59 -0.91
CA CYS A 602 -1.26 2.59 0.53
C CYS A 602 -1.47 4.02 1.09
N GLN A 603 -2.27 4.84 0.42
CA GLN A 603 -2.29 6.30 0.59
C GLN A 603 -2.34 6.80 2.05
N ARG A 604 -3.08 6.11 2.92
CA ARG A 604 -3.16 6.45 4.36
C ARG A 604 -1.81 6.39 5.07
N GLN A 605 -0.95 5.46 4.67
CA GLN A 605 0.39 5.27 5.20
C GLN A 605 1.24 4.52 4.14
N PRO A 606 2.03 5.22 3.30
CA PRO A 606 2.71 4.62 2.15
C PRO A 606 4.00 3.86 2.53
N ALA A 607 4.32 3.70 3.81
CA ALA A 607 5.48 2.95 4.29
C ALA A 607 5.19 2.23 5.62
N LEU A 608 5.65 0.98 5.74
CA LEU A 608 5.50 0.19 6.97
C LEU A 608 6.46 0.64 8.08
N GLY A 609 7.69 1.01 7.71
CA GLY A 609 8.72 1.40 8.67
C GLY A 609 9.50 0.20 9.24
N CYS A 610 9.79 -0.80 8.41
CA CYS A 610 10.77 -1.83 8.76
C CYS A 610 12.15 -1.20 8.97
N VAL A 611 12.92 -1.82 9.85
CA VAL A 611 14.31 -1.50 10.18
C VAL A 611 15.13 -2.79 10.17
N TYR A 612 16.39 -2.67 9.76
CA TYR A 612 17.37 -3.75 9.77
C TYR A 612 18.47 -3.38 10.76
N LYS A 613 18.77 -4.24 11.73
CA LYS A 613 19.65 -3.88 12.86
C LYS A 613 20.56 -5.03 13.25
N MET A 614 21.86 -4.74 13.36
CA MET A 614 22.83 -5.69 13.93
C MET A 614 22.50 -5.92 15.40
N VAL A 615 22.38 -7.19 15.77
CA VAL A 615 22.12 -7.63 17.14
C VAL A 615 23.26 -8.44 17.72
N GLU A 616 24.19 -8.91 16.88
CA GLU A 616 25.34 -9.72 17.30
C GLU A 616 26.49 -9.58 16.30
N ILE A 617 27.73 -9.60 16.78
CA ILE A 617 28.96 -9.69 15.96
C ILE A 617 29.99 -10.57 16.68
N ASN A 618 30.58 -11.55 16.00
CA ASN A 618 31.54 -12.51 16.54
C ASN A 618 31.04 -13.16 17.85
N ASN A 619 29.76 -13.56 17.88
CA ASN A 619 29.05 -14.09 19.06
C ASN A 619 28.97 -13.11 20.25
N GLN A 620 29.27 -11.83 20.04
CA GLN A 620 29.09 -10.76 21.03
C GLN A 620 27.80 -9.98 20.73
N PRO A 621 26.83 -9.99 21.66
CA PRO A 621 25.58 -9.25 21.51
C PRO A 621 25.82 -7.73 21.40
N ARG A 622 25.01 -7.06 20.57
CA ARG A 622 25.05 -5.62 20.33
C ARG A 622 23.71 -4.98 20.64
N ILE A 623 23.76 -3.88 21.38
CA ILE A 623 22.61 -3.04 21.71
C ILE A 623 22.84 -1.63 21.16
N LYS A 624 21.82 -1.06 20.52
CA LYS A 624 21.80 0.35 20.15
C LYS A 624 20.87 1.08 21.11
N LEU A 625 21.45 1.93 21.95
CA LEU A 625 20.69 2.83 22.83
C LEU A 625 20.15 4.04 22.03
N SER A 626 19.08 4.63 22.55
CA SER A 626 18.45 5.81 21.97
C SER A 626 17.77 6.60 23.09
N GLN A 627 17.68 7.92 22.92
CA GLN A 627 16.89 8.78 23.81
C GLN A 627 15.40 8.36 23.81
N ASP A 628 14.91 7.89 22.65
CA ASP A 628 13.62 7.25 22.55
C ASP A 628 13.79 5.76 22.93
N VAL A 629 13.35 5.41 24.14
CA VAL A 629 13.35 4.04 24.66
C VAL A 629 12.69 3.06 23.69
N GLY A 630 11.67 3.50 22.96
CA GLY A 630 11.00 2.71 21.94
C GLY A 630 11.90 2.33 20.75
N LYS A 631 13.04 2.99 20.56
CA LYS A 631 13.99 2.70 19.47
C LYS A 631 15.18 1.85 19.88
N VAL A 632 15.28 1.48 21.16
CA VAL A 632 16.31 0.56 21.66
C VAL A 632 16.13 -0.82 21.02
N THR A 633 17.23 -1.40 20.54
CA THR A 633 17.22 -2.73 19.91
C THR A 633 17.36 -3.85 20.95
N MET A 634 16.76 -5.01 20.68
CA MET A 634 16.94 -6.20 21.53
C MET A 634 18.23 -6.92 21.10
N PRO A 635 19.23 -7.06 21.99
CA PRO A 635 20.54 -7.60 21.67
C PRO A 635 20.53 -9.12 21.51
N GLY A 636 21.56 -9.63 20.82
CA GLY A 636 21.82 -11.05 20.59
C GLY A 636 20.91 -11.70 19.57
N SER A 637 21.32 -12.86 19.05
CA SER A 637 20.45 -13.73 18.28
C SER A 637 19.31 -14.27 19.16
N LYS A 638 18.10 -14.33 18.60
CA LYS A 638 16.87 -14.69 19.32
C LYS A 638 16.09 -15.80 18.64
N ASN A 639 15.35 -16.55 19.44
CA ASN A 639 14.25 -17.43 19.02
C ASN A 639 12.92 -16.74 19.34
N VAL A 640 11.89 -17.04 18.54
CA VAL A 640 10.56 -16.45 18.73
C VAL A 640 9.50 -17.54 18.69
N PHE A 641 8.59 -17.48 19.66
CA PHE A 641 7.49 -18.41 19.82
C PHE A 641 6.17 -17.67 19.93
N ARG A 642 5.14 -18.15 19.23
CA ARG A 642 3.76 -17.71 19.46
C ARG A 642 3.08 -18.66 20.44
N LEU A 643 2.55 -18.09 21.52
CA LEU A 643 1.87 -18.83 22.58
C LEU A 643 0.36 -18.69 22.43
N TYR A 644 -0.33 -19.82 22.46
CA TYR A 644 -1.78 -19.89 22.28
C TYR A 644 -2.51 -20.16 23.60
N GLY A 645 -3.71 -19.58 23.71
CA GLY A 645 -4.60 -19.75 24.85
C GLY A 645 -5.52 -20.94 24.72
N ALA A 646 -6.25 -21.25 25.80
CA ALA A 646 -7.24 -22.34 25.81
C ALA A 646 -8.40 -22.12 24.85
N ASP A 647 -8.65 -20.87 24.43
CA ASP A 647 -9.62 -20.48 23.40
C ASP A 647 -9.12 -20.71 21.96
N GLY A 648 -7.88 -21.19 21.79
CA GLY A 648 -7.28 -21.45 20.49
C GLY A 648 -6.73 -20.20 19.79
N HIS A 649 -6.74 -19.04 20.46
CA HIS A 649 -6.23 -17.79 19.91
C HIS A 649 -4.79 -17.52 20.34
N ALA A 650 -4.05 -16.80 19.48
CA ALA A 650 -2.73 -16.29 19.81
C ALA A 650 -2.82 -15.27 20.95
N LEU A 651 -2.07 -15.47 22.02
CA LEU A 651 -2.07 -14.61 23.20
C LEU A 651 -0.91 -13.61 23.21
N ILE A 652 0.28 -14.10 22.84
CA ILE A 652 1.53 -13.36 22.96
C ILE A 652 2.60 -13.97 22.06
N ASP A 653 3.44 -13.11 21.48
CA ASP A 653 4.70 -13.53 20.86
C ASP A 653 5.82 -13.32 21.88
N LEU A 654 6.55 -14.40 22.18
CA LEU A 654 7.61 -14.46 23.16
C LEU A 654 8.97 -14.57 22.47
N LEU A 655 9.84 -13.60 22.70
CA LEU A 655 11.23 -13.64 22.28
C LEU A 655 12.10 -14.21 23.40
N GLN A 656 13.04 -15.07 23.04
CA GLN A 656 14.00 -15.71 23.92
C GLN A 656 15.40 -15.63 23.33
N ARG A 657 16.42 -15.71 24.18
CA ARG A 657 17.78 -15.97 23.73
C ARG A 657 17.87 -17.38 23.13
N VAL A 658 18.83 -17.57 22.24
CA VAL A 658 19.02 -18.86 21.53
C VAL A 658 19.47 -20.01 22.43
N ASP A 659 20.06 -19.72 23.59
CA ASP A 659 20.53 -20.68 24.59
C ASP A 659 19.45 -21.09 25.60
N GLU A 660 18.27 -20.47 25.57
CA GLU A 660 17.15 -20.84 26.43
C GLU A 660 16.40 -22.07 25.90
N ASN A 661 15.89 -22.89 26.82
CA ASN A 661 14.96 -23.95 26.45
C ASN A 661 13.66 -23.34 25.90
N PRO A 662 13.10 -23.90 24.81
CA PRO A 662 11.80 -23.48 24.29
C PRO A 662 10.69 -23.61 25.35
N PRO A 663 9.67 -22.74 25.33
CA PRO A 663 8.52 -22.89 26.20
C PRO A 663 7.77 -24.18 25.87
N GLU A 664 7.23 -24.84 26.89
CA GLU A 664 6.49 -26.08 26.73
C GLU A 664 5.00 -25.89 27.00
N VAL A 665 4.17 -26.70 26.32
CA VAL A 665 2.72 -26.73 26.53
C VAL A 665 2.40 -27.11 27.98
N GLY A 666 1.47 -26.37 28.60
CA GLY A 666 1.05 -26.59 29.98
C GLY A 666 2.04 -26.10 31.04
N GLN A 667 3.22 -25.62 30.66
CA GLN A 667 4.19 -25.05 31.58
C GLN A 667 4.01 -23.53 31.72
N LYS A 668 4.15 -23.04 32.96
CA LYS A 668 3.98 -21.62 33.28
C LYS A 668 5.23 -20.84 32.88
N VAL A 669 5.07 -19.86 31.99
CA VAL A 669 6.15 -18.99 31.50
C VAL A 669 5.92 -17.56 31.96
N LEU A 670 6.95 -16.90 32.49
CA LEU A 670 6.90 -15.47 32.80
C LEU A 670 7.21 -14.67 31.53
N CYS A 671 6.23 -13.91 31.05
CA CYS A 671 6.37 -13.04 29.90
C CYS A 671 6.42 -11.58 30.36
N ARG A 672 7.47 -10.85 29.96
CA ARG A 672 7.71 -9.47 30.37
C ARG A 672 7.71 -8.54 29.18
N HIS A 673 7.12 -7.37 29.31
CA HIS A 673 7.31 -6.32 28.30
C HIS A 673 8.78 -5.88 28.32
N PRO A 674 9.44 -5.72 27.17
CA PRO A 674 10.89 -5.47 27.10
C PRO A 674 11.35 -4.17 27.76
N PHE A 675 10.46 -3.17 27.89
CA PHE A 675 10.82 -1.82 28.36
C PHE A 675 9.88 -1.23 29.42
N GLN A 676 8.86 -1.97 29.88
CA GLN A 676 7.86 -1.47 30.83
C GLN A 676 7.70 -2.51 31.94
N GLU A 677 8.39 -2.30 33.06
CA GLU A 677 8.58 -3.34 34.08
C GLU A 677 7.27 -3.81 34.72
N SER A 678 6.31 -2.88 34.86
CA SER A 678 4.98 -3.16 35.41
C SER A 678 4.13 -4.06 34.51
N LYS A 679 4.44 -4.16 33.20
CA LYS A 679 3.73 -5.00 32.25
C LYS A 679 4.38 -6.38 32.16
N ARG A 680 3.86 -7.30 32.96
CA ARG A 680 4.28 -8.71 32.98
C ARG A 680 3.11 -9.62 33.29
N ALA A 681 3.14 -10.84 32.75
CA ALA A 681 2.11 -11.84 32.98
C ALA A 681 2.70 -13.24 32.96
N TYR A 682 2.05 -14.15 33.69
CA TYR A 682 2.31 -15.57 33.51
C TYR A 682 1.37 -16.13 32.45
N VAL A 683 1.93 -16.89 31.51
CA VAL A 683 1.17 -17.58 30.46
C VAL A 683 1.36 -19.08 30.63
N ILE A 684 0.27 -19.83 30.52
CA ILE A 684 0.29 -21.30 30.43
C ILE A 684 -0.24 -21.63 29.05
N PRO A 685 0.64 -21.88 28.06
CA PRO A 685 0.22 -22.08 26.68
C PRO A 685 -0.43 -23.45 26.49
N THR A 686 -1.49 -23.51 25.70
CA THR A 686 -2.09 -24.78 25.23
C THR A 686 -1.44 -25.27 23.94
N GLN A 687 -0.84 -24.34 23.19
CA GLN A 687 0.00 -24.62 22.03
C GLN A 687 1.16 -23.62 22.01
N VAL A 688 2.32 -24.12 21.58
CA VAL A 688 3.55 -23.33 21.37
C VAL A 688 3.96 -23.51 19.92
N GLU A 689 4.10 -22.41 19.19
CA GLU A 689 4.52 -22.41 17.79
C GLU A 689 5.87 -21.69 17.64
N PRO A 690 6.95 -22.38 17.25
CA PRO A 690 8.18 -21.69 16.84
C PRO A 690 7.94 -20.96 15.52
N LEU A 691 8.21 -19.66 15.49
CA LEU A 691 7.91 -18.85 14.30
C LEU A 691 8.99 -18.93 13.22
N TYR A 692 10.25 -19.17 13.58
CA TYR A 692 11.34 -19.18 12.60
C TYR A 692 11.54 -20.52 11.92
N ARG A 693 11.77 -20.45 10.61
CA ARG A 693 12.34 -21.54 9.80
C ARG A 693 13.55 -21.02 9.04
N VAL A 694 14.49 -21.92 8.76
CA VAL A 694 15.65 -21.62 7.89
C VAL A 694 15.16 -21.71 6.44
N TYR A 695 15.26 -20.61 5.70
CA TYR A 695 14.84 -20.52 4.28
C TYR A 695 16.02 -20.44 3.31
N TRP A 696 17.18 -19.97 3.75
CA TRP A 696 18.41 -19.92 2.96
C TRP A 696 19.57 -20.40 3.82
N THR A 697 20.36 -21.35 3.31
CA THR A 697 21.60 -21.80 3.93
C THR A 697 22.47 -22.52 2.89
N GLU A 698 23.78 -22.46 3.05
CA GLU A 698 24.74 -23.11 2.13
C GLU A 698 24.55 -22.69 0.65
N GLY A 699 24.14 -21.43 0.40
CA GLY A 699 23.94 -20.89 -0.94
C GLY A 699 22.74 -21.44 -1.71
N ARG A 700 21.72 -21.95 -1.00
CA ARG A 700 20.51 -22.48 -1.61
C ARG A 700 19.28 -22.28 -0.73
N VAL A 701 18.12 -22.33 -1.36
CA VAL A 701 16.83 -22.35 -0.67
C VAL A 701 16.70 -23.66 0.12
N ALA A 702 16.42 -23.57 1.42
CA ALA A 702 16.37 -24.69 2.35
C ALA A 702 14.96 -25.30 2.50
N GLN A 703 13.92 -24.62 2.02
CA GLN A 703 12.52 -25.03 2.10
C GLN A 703 11.89 -25.08 0.72
N VAL A 704 10.86 -25.91 0.55
CA VAL A 704 9.95 -25.76 -0.59
C VAL A 704 9.13 -24.50 -0.36
N LEU A 705 9.13 -23.58 -1.32
CA LEU A 705 8.33 -22.37 -1.20
C LEU A 705 6.85 -22.69 -1.45
N PRO A 706 5.92 -22.03 -0.74
CA PRO A 706 4.49 -22.20 -0.99
C PRO A 706 4.07 -21.53 -2.30
N SER A 707 3.00 -22.01 -2.94
CA SER A 707 2.35 -21.30 -4.05
C SER A 707 1.69 -20.00 -3.57
N LEU A 708 1.40 -19.09 -4.49
CA LEU A 708 0.69 -17.86 -4.18
C LEU A 708 -0.66 -18.13 -3.51
N GLU A 709 -1.35 -19.21 -3.90
CA GLU A 709 -2.63 -19.61 -3.32
C GLU A 709 -2.43 -20.15 -1.89
N GLU A 710 -1.40 -20.96 -1.66
CA GLU A 710 -1.08 -21.46 -0.32
C GLU A 710 -0.70 -20.30 0.64
N VAL A 711 0.02 -19.28 0.15
CA VAL A 711 0.28 -18.06 0.91
C VAL A 711 -1.01 -17.31 1.21
N ARG A 712 -1.89 -17.13 0.21
CA ARG A 712 -3.22 -16.50 0.39
C ARG A 712 -4.06 -17.24 1.43
N GLU A 713 -4.10 -18.57 1.39
CA GLU A 713 -4.78 -19.40 2.38
C GLU A 713 -4.16 -19.23 3.77
N ARG A 714 -2.83 -19.15 3.86
CA ARG A 714 -2.12 -18.89 5.11
C ARG A 714 -2.48 -17.53 5.71
N VAL A 715 -2.65 -16.48 4.91
CA VAL A 715 -3.15 -15.17 5.40
C VAL A 715 -4.49 -15.34 6.10
N GLN A 716 -5.44 -16.02 5.46
CA GLN A 716 -6.77 -16.24 6.03
C GLN A 716 -6.75 -17.17 7.25
N ALA A 717 -5.88 -18.18 7.26
CA ALA A 717 -5.68 -19.04 8.44
C ALA A 717 -5.07 -18.26 9.60
N SER A 718 -4.04 -17.46 9.33
CA SER A 718 -3.32 -16.69 10.33
C SER A 718 -4.17 -15.55 10.91
N LEU A 719 -5.04 -14.90 10.13
CA LEU A 719 -5.98 -13.90 10.67
C LEU A 719 -7.07 -14.51 11.57
N ARG A 720 -7.39 -15.81 11.38
CA ARG A 720 -8.34 -16.53 12.23
C ARG A 720 -7.77 -16.85 13.60
N THR A 721 -6.45 -16.94 13.75
CA THR A 721 -5.81 -17.16 15.06
C THR A 721 -5.92 -15.94 15.97
N LEU A 722 -6.14 -14.74 15.41
CA LEU A 722 -6.33 -13.53 16.18
C LEU A 722 -7.77 -13.40 16.70
N ARG A 723 -7.89 -12.98 17.95
CA ARG A 723 -9.16 -12.55 18.54
C ARG A 723 -9.73 -11.35 17.79
N GLN A 724 -11.04 -11.18 17.84
CA GLN A 724 -11.73 -10.15 17.05
C GLN A 724 -11.39 -8.72 17.50
N ASP A 725 -11.03 -8.51 18.76
CA ASP A 725 -10.61 -7.22 19.32
C ASP A 725 -9.30 -6.69 18.73
N HIS A 726 -8.36 -7.56 18.34
CA HIS A 726 -7.13 -7.17 17.62
C HIS A 726 -7.39 -6.77 16.15
N LYS A 727 -8.52 -7.20 15.59
CA LYS A 727 -8.86 -7.03 14.17
C LYS A 727 -9.77 -5.84 13.89
N ARG A 728 -10.20 -5.11 14.91
CA ARG A 728 -11.11 -3.97 14.76
C ARG A 728 -10.45 -2.87 13.92
N THR A 729 -11.27 -2.20 13.10
CA THR A 729 -10.83 -1.03 12.34
C THR A 729 -10.57 0.16 13.26
N LEU A 730 -11.41 0.33 14.28
CA LEU A 730 -11.35 1.43 15.24
C LEU A 730 -10.93 0.91 16.62
N ASN A 731 -9.94 1.57 17.23
CA ASN A 731 -9.42 1.26 18.56
C ASN A 731 -9.18 -0.25 18.81
N PRO A 732 -8.42 -0.94 17.94
CA PRO A 732 -8.07 -2.33 18.15
C PRO A 732 -7.28 -2.50 19.46
N THR A 733 -7.46 -3.66 20.10
CA THR A 733 -6.71 -3.99 21.32
C THR A 733 -5.26 -4.32 20.96
N PRO A 734 -4.26 -3.77 21.66
CA PRO A 734 -2.86 -4.09 21.39
C PRO A 734 -2.54 -5.57 21.55
N TYR A 735 -1.87 -6.15 20.55
CA TYR A 735 -1.31 -7.49 20.69
C TYR A 735 -0.06 -7.46 21.57
N LYS A 736 0.14 -8.50 22.38
CA LYS A 736 1.26 -8.54 23.33
C LYS A 736 2.50 -9.12 22.63
N VAL A 737 3.61 -8.40 22.72
CA VAL A 737 4.95 -8.90 22.40
C VAL A 737 5.77 -8.81 23.67
N ALA A 738 6.38 -9.92 24.07
CA ALA A 738 7.13 -10.03 25.30
C ALA A 738 8.48 -10.71 25.09
N VAL A 739 9.34 -10.57 26.10
CA VAL A 739 10.60 -11.26 26.24
C VAL A 739 10.53 -12.22 27.44
N SER A 740 11.36 -13.27 27.42
CA SER A 740 11.58 -14.10 28.60
C SER A 740 12.21 -13.31 29.75
N ASP A 741 12.14 -13.87 30.96
CA ASP A 741 12.81 -13.28 32.12
C ASP A 741 14.33 -13.17 31.91
N ASN A 742 14.97 -14.19 31.32
CA ASN A 742 16.40 -14.16 31.03
C ASN A 742 16.76 -13.08 29.99
N LEU A 743 16.00 -12.97 28.90
CA LEU A 743 16.23 -11.94 27.89
C LEU A 743 15.94 -10.53 28.45
N TYR A 744 14.93 -10.38 29.30
CA TYR A 744 14.63 -9.12 29.99
C TYR A 744 15.82 -8.65 30.84
N ASN A 745 16.31 -9.51 31.73
CA ASN A 745 17.44 -9.18 32.60
C ASN A 745 18.69 -8.89 31.76
N PHE A 746 18.93 -9.68 30.71
CA PHE A 746 20.05 -9.49 29.80
C PHE A 746 20.01 -8.14 29.05
N ILE A 747 18.83 -7.71 28.58
CA ILE A 747 18.65 -6.38 27.97
C ILE A 747 19.02 -5.29 28.98
N HIS A 748 18.51 -5.39 30.20
CA HIS A 748 18.70 -4.38 31.24
C HIS A 748 20.17 -4.27 31.69
N GLU A 749 20.84 -5.41 31.89
CA GLU A 749 22.27 -5.46 32.19
C GLU A 749 23.11 -4.80 31.10
N LEU A 750 22.88 -5.16 29.83
CA LEU A 750 23.59 -4.55 28.70
C LEU A 750 23.28 -3.06 28.56
N TRP A 751 22.04 -2.65 28.83
CA TRP A 751 21.68 -1.24 28.84
C TRP A 751 22.51 -0.49 29.88
N LEU A 752 22.46 -0.90 31.15
CA LEU A 752 23.17 -0.22 32.24
C LEU A 752 24.68 -0.15 32.00
N GLN A 753 25.27 -1.17 31.38
CA GLN A 753 26.69 -1.18 31.03
C GLN A 753 27.07 -0.17 29.94
N ASN A 754 26.15 0.20 29.04
CA ASN A 754 26.41 1.04 27.88
C ASN A 754 25.78 2.44 27.98
N ALA A 755 24.89 2.67 28.94
CA ALA A 755 24.28 3.98 29.17
C ALA A 755 25.35 4.93 29.71
N PRO A 756 25.57 6.09 29.06
CA PRO A 756 26.53 7.06 29.55
C PRO A 756 26.08 7.61 30.91
N ILE A 757 27.01 7.68 31.85
CA ILE A 757 26.80 8.36 33.13
C ILE A 757 27.22 9.81 32.92
N GLY A 758 26.24 10.71 32.94
CA GLY A 758 26.51 12.15 32.88
C GLY A 758 27.04 12.65 34.22
N GLU A 759 28.15 13.37 34.19
CA GLU A 759 28.58 14.21 35.31
C GLU A 759 27.88 15.56 35.18
N LEU A 760 27.03 15.89 36.16
CA LEU A 760 26.35 17.18 36.22
C LEU A 760 27.19 18.10 37.11
N SER A 761 27.77 19.15 36.51
CA SER A 761 28.53 20.20 37.20
C SER A 761 27.67 21.39 37.58
#